data_AF-A0A6M5Z4Q7-F1
#
_entry.id   AF-A0A6M5Z4Q7-F1
#
_cell.length_a   1.000
_cell.length_b   1.000
_cell.length_c   1.000
_cell.angle_alpha   90.00
_cell.angle_beta   90.00
_cell.angle_gamma   90.00
#
_symmetry.space_group_name_H-M   'P 1'
#
loop_
_entity.id
_entity.type
_entity.pdbx_description
1 polymer ?
#
loop_
_entity_poly.entity_id
_entity_poly.type
_entity_poly.pdbx_seq_one_letter_code
_entity_poly.pdbx_strand_id
1 'polypeptide(L)'
;MRYRIFLCALALLPSSAARAVEPSDLKPGLIATYTPPGQASGSVTRLEPTVALALNKNEAPHPRLEQLGRATWKGYVNVTRSGKYAFAANVTGGVLEVKLSGKPVLVLKDGADALQKLSGAAVSLDGGVLPFEATFTATGPAPRIELFWEGPGFIKEPLAYQFLGHLANERTKDFDRDGTLEHGRFKFEELSCVRCHQPTGADKMAKTLAERTGPNLAEIGKRAYPGWIYSWLADPSKLRPHTTMPKTFADTDAGAVERYAVTQYLISLTGKPLDVYKFPTVPPDNLKQSMERGRVLYHVTGCAACHNDPAPRKKKDEEDEKEPLVPADYVYGVNALAGATAKYNLGAVGSKTRPDTLSVFLQNPLKTNPAGRMPHMNLSGGEATDIARYLSRTVDESVTPDNVPVPKEKPTDVLARLPGADKPDAAFDTFSPEKQWAHVGARLFQIRGCVNCHSVDSTGKSAQPHAFASLEKVKAAGATGCLDATPDAAKVPVYKLDPKERDAIVAFVKDGLTGAGSPAPAYQARVALKRFNCLNCHQRDGEGGIPVELADQMRQLERAENADDVRPPVLSGVGHKTRTTWLKSVLTQSGRARPWMQLRMPQYGEPNVGFLPTAIAALEGTVPDDTVHVVERTAAKVAAGRNIVGKGGLGCVSCHDIGGVANTGTRGPDLATINQRVRYEWYERWLSQPLRMAPGTRMPQAFVDGKSTLRSVLDGDPHKQAEAMWAYLALGPGLPLPDGLEPPKGLVIAVRERPEILRTFMPDAGSKGIAVGYPGYTSIAFSADQCRTAYAWNGNFLDASPVWANRGGAPAKLLGQKFWTAPGGHPWGLTANSRIPPDFLARVNNPAFGQPLPLDPPRVYDGPMAVQFDGYSLDKDGKPTFRYHLDETGRDAVLDVAETPFPLKTLFAPGLGRKFEATVPGGFQAWFLAGSTNKEPRVYDAAGKAVKIDPKAETVTAPAVGTRVVLPGDGDRATVLEAAGAPAGSTWRFVPNKGGWLAVLKLPEARAEQKVAFTLNLWALPKDDEGLLKELFGP
;
A
#
# COMPACT_ATOMS: atom_id res chain seq x y z
N MET A 1 -64.65 -30.55 -67.40
CA MET A 1 -65.28 -29.31 -67.90
C MET A 1 -64.63 -28.14 -67.14
N ARG A 2 -63.55 -27.55 -67.66
CA ARG A 2 -63.38 -26.12 -68.09
C ARG A 2 -63.90 -25.10 -67.04
N TYR A 3 -63.11 -24.20 -66.45
CA TYR A 3 -62.36 -23.08 -67.06
C TYR A 3 -61.20 -22.54 -66.17
N ARG A 4 -60.19 -21.93 -66.82
CA ARG A 4 -59.03 -21.21 -66.25
C ARG A 4 -59.37 -19.75 -65.88
N ILE A 5 -58.79 -19.20 -64.79
CA ILE A 5 -58.38 -17.78 -64.67
C ILE A 5 -57.10 -17.69 -63.82
N PHE A 6 -56.12 -16.93 -64.31
CA PHE A 6 -54.85 -16.55 -63.69
C PHE A 6 -55.05 -15.54 -62.53
N LEU A 7 -54.32 -15.70 -61.42
CA LEU A 7 -54.01 -14.58 -60.51
C LEU A 7 -52.59 -14.77 -59.94
N CYS A 8 -51.71 -13.85 -60.33
CA CYS A 8 -50.38 -13.66 -59.75
C CYS A 8 -50.51 -13.24 -58.28
N ALA A 9 -50.04 -14.06 -57.36
CA ALA A 9 -49.72 -13.63 -56.00
C ALA A 9 -48.21 -13.30 -55.95
N LEU A 10 -47.91 -12.00 -55.86
CA LEU A 10 -46.59 -11.50 -55.52
C LEU A 10 -46.22 -11.99 -54.11
N ALA A 11 -45.20 -12.85 -54.01
CA ALA A 11 -44.56 -13.15 -52.74
C ALA A 11 -43.68 -11.95 -52.33
N LEU A 12 -44.21 -11.06 -51.50
CA LEU A 12 -43.42 -10.08 -50.75
C LEU A 12 -42.75 -10.82 -49.58
N LEU A 13 -41.49 -11.22 -49.77
CA LEU A 13 -40.60 -11.59 -48.68
C LEU A 13 -40.36 -10.32 -47.82
N PRO A 14 -40.60 -10.35 -46.50
CA PRO A 14 -40.23 -9.24 -45.65
C PRO A 14 -38.71 -9.14 -45.59
N SER A 15 -38.18 -8.01 -46.04
CA SER A 15 -36.80 -7.60 -45.75
C SER A 15 -36.60 -7.63 -44.23
N SER A 16 -35.74 -8.53 -43.76
CA SER A 16 -35.34 -8.58 -42.35
C SER A 16 -34.48 -7.34 -42.05
N ALA A 17 -35.11 -6.24 -41.67
CA ALA A 17 -34.40 -5.14 -41.05
C ALA A 17 -33.72 -5.68 -39.80
N ALA A 18 -32.39 -5.65 -39.77
CA ALA A 18 -31.62 -6.06 -38.60
C ALA A 18 -32.09 -5.25 -37.38
N ARG A 19 -32.44 -5.95 -36.29
CA ARG A 19 -32.85 -5.33 -35.03
C ARG A 19 -31.75 -4.37 -34.54
N ALA A 20 -32.14 -3.21 -34.01
CA ALA A 20 -31.21 -2.27 -33.37
C ALA A 20 -30.52 -2.94 -32.16
N VAL A 21 -29.24 -2.64 -31.97
CA VAL A 21 -28.45 -3.15 -30.83
C VAL A 21 -28.95 -2.49 -29.55
N GLU A 22 -29.29 -3.29 -28.55
CA GLU A 22 -29.72 -2.82 -27.24
C GLU A 22 -28.57 -2.88 -26.22
N PRO A 23 -28.58 -2.07 -25.15
CA PRO A 23 -27.55 -2.12 -24.11
C PRO A 23 -27.37 -3.50 -23.45
N SER A 24 -28.44 -4.32 -23.43
CA SER A 24 -28.41 -5.70 -22.91
C SER A 24 -27.61 -6.66 -23.78
N ASP A 25 -27.42 -6.34 -25.06
CA ASP A 25 -26.71 -7.21 -26.02
C ASP A 25 -25.18 -7.06 -25.89
N LEU A 26 -24.72 -5.98 -25.24
CA LEU A 26 -23.31 -5.65 -25.12
C LEU A 26 -22.62 -6.45 -24.02
N LYS A 27 -21.47 -7.02 -24.35
CA LYS A 27 -20.47 -7.51 -23.39
C LYS A 27 -19.49 -6.38 -23.04
N PRO A 28 -18.88 -6.39 -21.84
CA PRO A 28 -18.00 -5.29 -21.40
C PRO A 28 -16.77 -5.06 -22.29
N GLY A 29 -16.38 -3.80 -22.44
CA GLY A 29 -15.12 -3.40 -23.09
C GLY A 29 -15.17 -3.39 -24.63
N LEU A 30 -14.12 -2.82 -25.23
CA LEU A 30 -13.91 -2.71 -26.67
C LEU A 30 -12.96 -3.79 -27.16
N ILE A 31 -13.16 -4.28 -28.38
CA ILE A 31 -12.21 -5.16 -29.06
C ILE A 31 -11.06 -4.29 -29.56
N ALA A 32 -9.89 -4.44 -28.95
CA ALA A 32 -8.68 -3.70 -29.27
C ALA A 32 -7.70 -4.58 -30.04
N THR A 33 -7.21 -4.10 -31.17
CA THR A 33 -6.16 -4.75 -31.97
C THR A 33 -4.93 -3.84 -32.03
N TYR A 34 -3.79 -4.37 -31.59
CA TYR A 34 -2.49 -3.72 -31.65
C TYR A 34 -1.64 -4.37 -32.74
N THR A 35 -1.25 -3.58 -33.72
CA THR A 35 -0.54 -4.02 -34.93
C THR A 35 0.87 -3.42 -34.94
N PRO A 36 1.92 -4.23 -35.20
CA PRO A 36 3.28 -3.71 -35.34
C PRO A 36 3.43 -2.85 -36.62
N PRO A 37 4.49 -2.04 -36.75
CA PRO A 37 4.75 -1.27 -37.96
C PRO A 37 4.98 -2.18 -39.18
N GLY A 38 4.44 -1.76 -40.33
CA GLY A 38 4.75 -2.36 -41.63
C GLY A 38 4.00 -3.64 -42.01
N GLN A 39 3.47 -4.44 -41.07
CA GLN A 39 2.69 -5.66 -41.38
C GLN A 39 1.63 -5.98 -40.32
N ALA A 40 0.54 -6.64 -40.73
CA ALA A 40 -0.52 -7.12 -39.83
C ALA A 40 -0.15 -8.42 -39.09
N SER A 41 0.82 -9.19 -39.61
CA SER A 41 1.35 -10.40 -38.98
C SER A 41 1.94 -10.06 -37.60
N GLY A 42 1.59 -10.87 -36.59
CA GLY A 42 2.03 -10.63 -35.21
C GLY A 42 1.19 -9.63 -34.40
N SER A 43 0.05 -9.17 -34.94
CA SER A 43 -0.91 -8.35 -34.17
C SER A 43 -1.43 -9.09 -32.93
N VAL A 44 -1.79 -8.32 -31.90
CA VAL A 44 -2.39 -8.83 -30.66
C VAL A 44 -3.78 -8.22 -30.50
N THR A 45 -4.80 -9.07 -30.34
CA THR A 45 -6.19 -8.66 -30.12
C THR A 45 -6.67 -9.05 -28.72
N ARG A 46 -7.30 -8.12 -27.99
CA ARG A 46 -7.84 -8.34 -26.64
C ARG A 46 -8.93 -7.33 -26.28
N LEU A 47 -9.54 -7.47 -25.10
CA LEU A 47 -10.47 -6.47 -24.56
C LEU A 47 -9.75 -5.32 -23.84
N GLU A 48 -10.17 -4.09 -24.13
CA GLU A 48 -9.78 -2.88 -23.43
C GLU A 48 -11.02 -2.17 -22.86
N PRO A 49 -10.98 -1.68 -21.60
CA PRO A 49 -12.15 -1.05 -20.99
C PRO A 49 -12.43 0.34 -21.56
N THR A 50 -11.43 0.97 -22.20
CA THR A 50 -11.51 2.29 -22.81
C THR A 50 -10.39 2.50 -23.83
N VAL A 51 -10.38 3.65 -24.50
CA VAL A 51 -9.32 4.07 -25.42
C VAL A 51 -8.22 4.77 -24.62
N ALA A 52 -7.25 3.97 -24.17
CA ALA A 52 -6.13 4.43 -23.36
C ALA A 52 -4.85 3.66 -23.70
N LEU A 53 -3.73 4.39 -23.80
CA LEU A 53 -2.39 3.86 -23.99
C LEU A 53 -1.37 4.92 -23.57
N ALA A 54 -0.38 4.57 -22.75
CA ALA A 54 0.80 5.40 -22.55
C ALA A 54 2.04 4.52 -22.55
N LEU A 55 2.94 4.73 -23.51
CA LEU A 55 4.18 3.98 -23.66
C LEU A 55 5.38 4.92 -23.54
N ASN A 56 6.42 4.49 -22.84
CA ASN A 56 7.74 5.09 -22.92
C ASN A 56 8.51 4.57 -24.14
N LYS A 57 9.67 5.16 -24.39
CA LYS A 57 10.61 4.67 -25.40
C LYS A 57 10.94 3.19 -25.15
N ASN A 58 10.83 2.38 -26.20
CA ASN A 58 11.06 0.92 -26.21
C ASN A 58 10.00 0.07 -25.47
N GLU A 59 8.88 0.67 -25.05
CA GLU A 59 7.75 -0.09 -24.51
C GLU A 59 6.76 -0.47 -25.62
N ALA A 60 5.99 -1.53 -25.37
CA ALA A 60 4.93 -2.01 -26.25
C ALA A 60 3.64 -2.24 -25.45
N PRO A 61 2.46 -2.23 -26.10
CA PRO A 61 1.19 -2.54 -25.41
C PRO A 61 1.08 -4.02 -25.02
N HIS A 62 1.95 -4.88 -25.57
CA HIS A 62 2.02 -6.28 -25.27
C HIS A 62 3.45 -6.83 -25.49
N PRO A 63 3.98 -7.73 -24.64
CA PRO A 63 5.35 -8.27 -24.80
C PRO A 63 5.62 -9.04 -26.09
N ARG A 64 4.56 -9.51 -26.79
CA ARG A 64 4.73 -10.15 -28.11
C ARG A 64 5.10 -9.15 -29.21
N LEU A 65 4.79 -7.87 -29.02
CA LEU A 65 5.06 -6.81 -29.99
C LEU A 65 6.41 -6.17 -29.69
N GLU A 66 7.21 -5.90 -30.72
CA GLU A 66 8.46 -5.15 -30.57
C GLU A 66 8.17 -3.67 -30.30
N GLN A 67 7.28 -3.10 -31.10
CA GLN A 67 6.84 -1.70 -31.08
C GLN A 67 5.40 -1.59 -31.61
N LEU A 68 4.71 -0.49 -31.29
CA LEU A 68 3.37 -0.22 -31.81
C LEU A 68 3.45 0.50 -33.16
N GLY A 69 2.72 -0.01 -34.16
CA GLY A 69 2.44 0.73 -35.41
C GLY A 69 1.05 1.34 -35.40
N ARG A 70 0.02 0.53 -35.11
CA ARG A 70 -1.38 0.98 -35.07
C ARG A 70 -2.14 0.30 -33.94
N ALA A 71 -3.00 1.04 -33.26
CA ALA A 71 -3.99 0.53 -32.32
C ALA A 71 -5.40 0.88 -32.83
N THR A 72 -6.31 -0.09 -32.82
CA THR A 72 -7.71 0.10 -33.21
C THR A 72 -8.60 -0.43 -32.09
N TRP A 73 -9.63 0.33 -31.70
CA TRP A 73 -10.64 -0.08 -30.74
C TRP A 73 -12.01 -0.05 -31.41
N LYS A 74 -12.73 -1.17 -31.37
CA LYS A 74 -14.06 -1.33 -31.99
C LYS A 74 -15.09 -1.84 -30.98
N GLY A 75 -16.31 -1.33 -31.12
CA GLY A 75 -17.45 -1.75 -30.33
C GLY A 75 -18.56 -0.71 -30.43
N TYR A 76 -19.16 -0.40 -29.29
CA TYR A 76 -20.29 0.50 -29.18
C TYR A 76 -20.16 1.41 -27.98
N VAL A 77 -20.73 2.61 -28.10
CA VAL A 77 -20.96 3.53 -26.98
C VAL A 77 -22.45 3.62 -26.69
N ASN A 78 -22.83 3.46 -25.43
CA ASN A 78 -24.21 3.63 -24.96
C ASN A 78 -24.44 5.06 -24.46
N VAL A 79 -25.14 5.86 -25.27
CA VAL A 79 -25.53 7.23 -24.94
C VAL A 79 -26.82 7.17 -24.11
N THR A 80 -26.72 7.47 -22.82
CA THR A 80 -27.87 7.32 -21.89
C THR A 80 -28.82 8.52 -21.88
N ARG A 81 -28.40 9.67 -22.43
CA ARG A 81 -29.21 10.90 -22.50
C ARG A 81 -28.96 11.60 -23.83
N SER A 82 -30.02 12.00 -24.53
CA SER A 82 -29.84 12.83 -25.72
C SER A 82 -29.27 14.21 -25.36
N GLY A 83 -28.42 14.77 -26.22
CA GLY A 83 -27.93 16.14 -26.07
C GLY A 83 -26.60 16.38 -26.78
N LYS A 84 -25.92 17.47 -26.39
CA LYS A 84 -24.63 17.87 -26.95
C LYS A 84 -23.49 17.18 -26.20
N TYR A 85 -22.64 16.47 -26.93
CA TYR A 85 -21.46 15.79 -26.42
C TYR A 85 -20.21 16.33 -27.10
N ALA A 86 -19.13 16.52 -26.37
CA ALA A 86 -17.82 16.84 -26.94
C ALA A 86 -16.80 15.77 -26.55
N PHE A 87 -15.93 15.42 -27.50
CA PHE A 87 -14.83 14.48 -27.30
C PHE A 87 -13.51 15.24 -27.26
N ALA A 88 -12.62 14.85 -26.36
CA ALA A 88 -11.30 15.45 -26.20
C ALA A 88 -10.26 14.34 -26.02
N ALA A 89 -8.99 14.60 -26.35
CA ALA A 89 -7.95 13.60 -26.12
C ALA A 89 -6.61 14.25 -25.76
N ASN A 90 -5.84 13.56 -24.94
CA ASN A 90 -4.42 13.83 -24.74
C ASN A 90 -3.62 12.89 -25.63
N VAL A 91 -2.84 13.42 -26.57
CA VAL A 91 -2.14 12.62 -27.59
C VAL A 91 -0.66 13.01 -27.70
N THR A 92 0.22 12.02 -27.83
CA THR A 92 1.64 12.20 -28.14
C THR A 92 2.11 11.07 -29.04
N GLY A 93 3.06 11.35 -29.94
CA GLY A 93 3.75 10.34 -30.75
C GLY A 93 2.86 9.59 -31.74
N GLY A 94 1.79 10.21 -32.24
CA GLY A 94 0.93 9.60 -33.25
C GLY A 94 -0.25 10.46 -33.71
N VAL A 95 -1.01 9.89 -34.64
CA VAL A 95 -2.24 10.46 -35.21
C VAL A 95 -3.46 9.71 -34.70
N LEU A 96 -4.59 10.39 -34.57
CA LEU A 96 -5.82 9.87 -33.97
C LEU A 96 -7.04 10.16 -34.85
N GLU A 97 -7.92 9.18 -34.99
CA GLU A 97 -9.27 9.34 -35.51
C GLU A 97 -10.27 8.62 -34.61
N VAL A 98 -11.31 9.31 -34.16
CA VAL A 98 -12.44 8.75 -33.39
C VAL A 98 -13.72 8.95 -34.19
N LYS A 99 -14.49 7.88 -34.37
CA LYS A 99 -15.74 7.85 -35.13
C LYS A 99 -16.91 7.36 -34.28
N LEU A 100 -18.06 7.99 -34.48
CA LEU A 100 -19.36 7.52 -34.01
C LEU A 100 -20.27 7.28 -35.21
N SER A 101 -20.82 6.08 -35.32
CA SER A 101 -21.67 5.67 -36.47
C SER A 101 -21.01 6.00 -37.82
N GLY A 102 -19.70 5.77 -37.92
CA GLY A 102 -18.89 6.05 -39.11
C GLY A 102 -18.51 7.52 -39.34
N LYS A 103 -19.04 8.47 -38.56
CA LYS A 103 -18.74 9.91 -38.68
C LYS A 103 -17.60 10.32 -37.74
N PRO A 104 -16.57 11.04 -38.21
CA PRO A 104 -15.48 11.50 -37.34
C PRO A 104 -15.97 12.55 -36.34
N VAL A 105 -15.62 12.37 -35.06
CA VAL A 105 -15.96 13.29 -33.96
C VAL A 105 -14.71 13.93 -33.32
N LEU A 106 -13.54 13.32 -33.51
CA LEU A 106 -12.25 13.87 -33.09
C LEU A 106 -11.15 13.36 -34.03
N VAL A 107 -10.32 14.26 -34.56
CA VAL A 107 -9.26 13.92 -35.50
C VAL A 107 -7.99 14.72 -35.20
N LEU A 108 -6.84 14.05 -35.18
CA LEU A 108 -5.51 14.63 -35.26
C LEU A 108 -4.80 14.02 -36.47
N LYS A 109 -4.58 14.83 -37.51
CA LYS A 109 -3.99 14.38 -38.78
C LYS A 109 -2.48 14.40 -38.78
N ASP A 110 -1.89 15.36 -38.08
CA ASP A 110 -0.43 15.54 -38.01
C ASP A 110 0.07 15.02 -36.66
N GLY A 111 0.99 14.05 -36.71
CA GLY A 111 1.59 13.49 -35.50
C GLY A 111 2.42 14.55 -34.78
N ALA A 112 2.41 14.54 -33.45
CA ALA A 112 3.20 15.46 -32.64
C ALA A 112 3.98 14.71 -31.56
N ASP A 113 5.29 14.96 -31.48
CA ASP A 113 6.16 14.38 -30.45
C ASP A 113 5.94 15.00 -29.06
N ALA A 114 5.36 16.19 -28.99
CA ALA A 114 4.92 16.82 -27.75
C ALA A 114 3.45 16.49 -27.44
N LEU A 115 3.07 16.61 -26.17
CA LEU A 115 1.68 16.41 -25.73
C LEU A 115 0.72 17.43 -26.36
N GLN A 116 -0.23 16.93 -27.13
CA GLN A 116 -1.34 17.68 -27.70
C GLN A 116 -2.61 17.44 -26.88
N LYS A 117 -3.28 18.52 -26.47
CA LYS A 117 -4.61 18.46 -25.85
C LYS A 117 -5.65 18.83 -26.91
N LEU A 118 -6.32 17.83 -27.45
CA LEU A 118 -7.33 17.98 -28.50
C LEU A 118 -8.70 18.22 -27.89
N SER A 119 -9.52 19.02 -28.56
CA SER A 119 -10.94 19.19 -28.23
C SER A 119 -11.74 19.26 -29.53
N GLY A 120 -12.69 18.34 -29.69
CA GLY A 120 -13.59 18.27 -30.82
C GLY A 120 -14.78 19.21 -30.65
N ALA A 121 -15.45 19.52 -31.77
CA ALA A 121 -16.70 20.27 -31.73
C ALA A 121 -17.81 19.44 -31.04
N ALA A 122 -18.73 20.12 -30.36
CA ALA A 122 -19.88 19.45 -29.77
C ALA A 122 -20.78 18.85 -30.86
N VAL A 123 -21.09 17.55 -30.74
CA VAL A 123 -21.99 16.80 -31.61
C VAL A 123 -23.31 16.51 -30.87
N SER A 124 -24.42 16.55 -31.60
CA SER A 124 -25.72 16.17 -31.03
C SER A 124 -25.91 14.68 -31.19
N LEU A 125 -26.11 13.97 -30.07
CA LEU A 125 -26.35 12.54 -30.03
C LEU A 125 -27.74 12.26 -29.46
N ASP A 126 -28.45 11.34 -30.10
CA ASP A 126 -29.66 10.75 -29.54
C ASP A 126 -29.30 9.65 -28.53
N GLY A 127 -30.19 9.40 -27.56
CA GLY A 127 -30.05 8.28 -26.65
C GLY A 127 -30.10 6.93 -27.40
N GLY A 128 -29.22 6.01 -27.02
CA GLY A 128 -29.13 4.68 -27.63
C GLY A 128 -27.70 4.17 -27.76
N VAL A 129 -27.58 2.98 -28.36
CA VAL A 129 -26.30 2.32 -28.61
C VAL A 129 -25.79 2.69 -30.00
N LEU A 130 -24.61 3.31 -30.08
CA LEU A 130 -24.02 3.78 -31.32
C LEU A 130 -22.71 3.04 -31.61
N PRO A 131 -22.45 2.59 -32.86
CA PRO A 131 -21.15 2.06 -33.24
C PRO A 131 -20.02 3.05 -32.92
N PHE A 132 -18.97 2.55 -32.28
CA PHE A 132 -17.81 3.31 -31.84
C PHE A 132 -16.53 2.72 -32.42
N GLU A 133 -15.69 3.57 -33.00
CA GLU A 133 -14.36 3.19 -33.47
C GLU A 133 -13.34 4.28 -33.13
N ALA A 134 -12.20 3.88 -32.57
CA ALA A 134 -11.04 4.74 -32.44
C ALA A 134 -9.84 4.08 -33.11
N THR A 135 -9.08 4.84 -33.90
CA THR A 135 -7.84 4.40 -34.54
C THR A 135 -6.73 5.36 -34.18
N PHE A 136 -5.64 4.82 -33.65
CA PHE A 136 -4.40 5.55 -33.35
C PHE A 136 -3.25 4.92 -34.16
N THR A 137 -2.52 5.73 -34.91
CA THR A 137 -1.31 5.28 -35.63
C THR A 137 -0.09 5.96 -35.03
N ALA A 138 0.84 5.17 -34.50
CA ALA A 138 2.05 5.66 -33.87
C ALA A 138 3.01 6.23 -34.93
N THR A 139 3.55 7.40 -34.65
CA THR A 139 4.56 8.08 -35.49
C THR A 139 5.84 8.37 -34.73
N GLY A 140 5.84 8.23 -33.40
CA GLY A 140 6.98 8.49 -32.53
C GLY A 140 7.24 7.36 -31.52
N PRO A 141 8.37 7.41 -30.79
CA PRO A 141 8.85 6.31 -29.95
C PRO A 141 8.15 6.16 -28.60
N ALA A 142 7.36 7.15 -28.17
CA ALA A 142 6.63 7.14 -26.89
C ALA A 142 5.16 7.53 -27.11
N PRO A 143 4.39 6.70 -27.85
CA PRO A 143 3.01 7.02 -28.18
C PRO A 143 2.13 7.03 -26.93
N ARG A 144 1.26 8.03 -26.87
CA ARG A 144 0.29 8.21 -25.81
C ARG A 144 -1.06 8.63 -26.39
N ILE A 145 -2.13 8.02 -25.90
CA ILE A 145 -3.51 8.42 -26.13
C ILE A 145 -4.35 8.18 -24.88
N GLU A 146 -5.15 9.18 -24.54
CA GLU A 146 -6.13 9.14 -23.46
C GLU A 146 -7.36 9.91 -23.92
N LEU A 147 -8.49 9.22 -24.07
CA LEU A 147 -9.74 9.77 -24.59
C LEU A 147 -10.67 10.23 -23.47
N PHE A 148 -11.26 11.41 -23.67
CA PHE A 148 -12.19 12.07 -22.77
C PHE A 148 -13.49 12.42 -23.50
N TRP A 149 -14.54 12.62 -22.72
CA TRP A 149 -15.79 13.15 -23.20
C TRP A 149 -16.49 14.01 -22.13
N GLU A 150 -17.40 14.85 -22.59
CA GLU A 150 -18.32 15.62 -21.76
C GLU A 150 -19.70 15.66 -22.43
N GLY A 151 -20.75 15.89 -21.65
CA GLY A 151 -22.11 15.87 -22.15
C GLY A 151 -23.13 16.33 -21.13
N PRO A 152 -24.43 16.13 -21.39
CA PRO A 152 -25.49 16.64 -20.53
C PRO A 152 -25.41 16.08 -19.11
N GLY A 153 -25.18 16.96 -18.13
CA GLY A 153 -25.15 16.64 -16.71
C GLY A 153 -23.83 16.07 -16.18
N PHE A 154 -22.73 16.16 -16.94
CA PHE A 154 -21.40 15.77 -16.45
C PHE A 154 -20.29 16.59 -17.15
N ILE A 155 -19.21 16.86 -16.42
CA ILE A 155 -18.06 17.61 -16.94
C ILE A 155 -17.05 16.66 -17.58
N LYS A 156 -16.05 17.20 -18.30
CA LYS A 156 -14.99 16.42 -18.95
C LYS A 156 -14.39 15.34 -18.04
N GLU A 157 -14.52 14.10 -18.46
CA GLU A 157 -14.01 12.91 -17.77
C GLU A 157 -13.37 11.95 -18.79
N PRO A 158 -12.51 11.00 -18.35
CA PRO A 158 -12.03 9.95 -19.23
C PRO A 158 -13.23 9.15 -19.72
N LEU A 159 -13.22 8.71 -20.98
CA LEU A 159 -14.32 7.95 -21.55
C LEU A 159 -14.54 6.67 -20.73
N ALA A 160 -15.64 6.63 -19.99
CA ALA A 160 -15.80 5.70 -18.90
C ALA A 160 -16.31 4.33 -19.40
N TYR A 161 -15.76 3.25 -18.84
CA TYR A 161 -15.97 1.87 -19.29
C TYR A 161 -17.45 1.45 -19.32
N GLN A 162 -18.27 1.97 -18.41
CA GLN A 162 -19.68 1.56 -18.26
C GLN A 162 -20.56 1.97 -19.45
N PHE A 163 -20.04 2.83 -20.34
CA PHE A 163 -20.71 3.22 -21.57
C PHE A 163 -20.16 2.47 -22.78
N LEU A 164 -19.18 1.58 -22.61
CA LEU A 164 -18.50 0.90 -23.70
C LEU A 164 -18.74 -0.60 -23.66
N GLY A 165 -18.99 -1.19 -24.82
CA GLY A 165 -19.14 -2.62 -24.96
C GLY A 165 -18.95 -3.10 -26.39
N HIS A 166 -19.04 -4.40 -26.59
CA HIS A 166 -18.95 -5.06 -27.90
C HIS A 166 -19.98 -6.19 -28.00
N LEU A 167 -20.30 -6.62 -29.21
CA LEU A 167 -21.12 -7.81 -29.40
C LEU A 167 -20.23 -9.06 -29.38
N ALA A 168 -20.69 -10.13 -28.71
CA ALA A 168 -19.92 -11.37 -28.60
C ALA A 168 -19.61 -12.01 -29.96
N ASN A 169 -20.50 -11.86 -30.95
CA ASN A 169 -20.33 -12.39 -32.31
C ASN A 169 -19.36 -11.58 -33.19
N GLU A 170 -18.90 -10.40 -32.75
CA GLU A 170 -17.89 -9.60 -33.46
C GLU A 170 -16.45 -9.98 -33.08
N ARG A 171 -16.28 -10.91 -32.12
CA ARG A 171 -14.97 -11.45 -31.75
C ARG A 171 -14.36 -12.21 -32.92
N THR A 172 -13.13 -11.86 -33.27
CA THR A 172 -12.41 -12.46 -34.40
C THR A 172 -11.70 -13.75 -33.99
N LYS A 173 -11.28 -14.55 -34.96
CA LYS A 173 -10.42 -15.72 -34.69
C LYS A 173 -9.09 -15.33 -34.02
N ASP A 174 -8.57 -14.14 -34.33
CA ASP A 174 -7.37 -13.61 -33.68
C ASP A 174 -7.61 -13.31 -32.21
N PHE A 175 -8.79 -12.81 -31.84
CA PHE A 175 -9.19 -12.60 -30.45
C PHE A 175 -9.17 -13.93 -29.67
N ASP A 176 -9.77 -14.99 -30.19
CA ASP A 176 -9.80 -16.29 -29.53
C ASP A 176 -8.41 -16.92 -29.41
N ARG A 177 -7.60 -16.83 -30.49
CA ARG A 177 -6.21 -17.30 -30.48
C ARG A 177 -5.40 -16.56 -29.43
N ASP A 178 -5.40 -15.23 -29.45
CA ASP A 178 -4.60 -14.42 -28.54
C ASP A 178 -5.08 -14.60 -27.09
N GLY A 179 -6.39 -14.69 -26.84
CA GLY A 179 -6.93 -15.04 -25.54
C GLY A 179 -6.46 -16.42 -25.03
N THR A 180 -6.34 -17.41 -25.91
CA THR A 180 -5.79 -18.74 -25.56
C THR A 180 -4.31 -18.65 -25.20
N LEU A 181 -3.52 -17.88 -25.97
CA LEU A 181 -2.10 -17.66 -25.69
C LEU A 181 -1.87 -16.91 -24.38
N GLU A 182 -2.70 -15.92 -24.06
CA GLU A 182 -2.62 -15.18 -22.79
C GLU A 182 -2.98 -16.06 -21.59
N HIS A 183 -4.01 -16.91 -21.71
CA HIS A 183 -4.31 -17.89 -20.66
C HIS A 183 -3.16 -18.87 -20.45
N GLY A 184 -2.59 -19.39 -21.54
CA GLY A 184 -1.43 -20.28 -21.52
C GLY A 184 -0.21 -19.63 -20.88
N ARG A 185 0.09 -18.37 -21.24
CA ARG A 185 1.15 -17.57 -20.63
C ARG A 185 0.95 -17.41 -19.13
N PHE A 186 -0.25 -16.98 -18.73
CA PHE A 186 -0.56 -16.78 -17.31
C PHE A 186 -0.33 -18.08 -16.53
N LYS A 187 -0.82 -19.22 -17.02
CA LYS A 187 -0.60 -20.52 -16.36
C LYS A 187 0.86 -20.94 -16.34
N PHE A 188 1.60 -20.75 -17.43
CA PHE A 188 3.03 -21.04 -17.51
C PHE A 188 3.85 -20.24 -16.48
N GLU A 189 3.51 -18.97 -16.26
CA GLU A 189 4.09 -18.12 -15.22
C GLU A 189 3.68 -18.57 -13.81
N GLU A 190 2.40 -18.90 -13.59
CA GLU A 190 1.89 -19.29 -12.27
C GLU A 190 2.43 -20.63 -11.78
N LEU A 191 2.80 -21.52 -12.70
CA LEU A 191 3.47 -22.80 -12.46
C LEU A 191 5.00 -22.69 -12.49
N SER A 192 5.56 -21.50 -12.76
CA SER A 192 7.00 -21.25 -12.82
C SER A 192 7.77 -22.18 -13.76
N CYS A 193 7.21 -22.51 -14.92
CA CYS A 193 7.80 -23.50 -15.84
C CYS A 193 9.26 -23.18 -16.23
N VAL A 194 9.61 -21.89 -16.32
CA VAL A 194 10.97 -21.40 -16.64
C VAL A 194 12.03 -21.74 -15.58
N ARG A 195 11.64 -22.11 -14.35
CA ARG A 195 12.60 -22.46 -13.28
C ARG A 195 13.21 -23.85 -13.47
N CYS A 196 12.51 -24.73 -14.18
CA CYS A 196 13.05 -26.00 -14.65
C CYS A 196 13.52 -25.87 -16.10
N HIS A 197 12.68 -25.29 -16.96
CA HIS A 197 12.97 -25.10 -18.38
C HIS A 197 13.58 -23.73 -18.62
N GLN A 198 14.83 -23.58 -18.18
CA GLN A 198 15.52 -22.29 -18.27
C GLN A 198 15.62 -21.83 -19.73
N PRO A 199 15.29 -20.57 -20.01
CA PRO A 199 15.45 -20.00 -21.34
C PRO A 199 16.93 -19.84 -21.69
N THR A 200 17.25 -19.97 -22.97
CA THR A 200 18.58 -19.62 -23.48
C THR A 200 18.74 -18.09 -23.58
N GLY A 201 19.97 -17.62 -23.81
CA GLY A 201 20.23 -16.20 -24.02
C GLY A 201 19.41 -15.57 -25.16
N ALA A 202 18.99 -16.37 -26.15
CA ALA A 202 18.22 -15.95 -27.31
C ALA A 202 16.69 -15.86 -27.07
N ASP A 203 16.16 -16.48 -26.02
CA ASP A 203 14.72 -16.53 -25.75
C ASP A 203 14.20 -15.19 -25.12
N LYS A 204 14.06 -14.15 -25.94
CA LYS A 204 13.66 -12.80 -25.49
C LYS A 204 12.31 -12.80 -24.74
N MET A 205 11.29 -13.45 -25.29
CA MET A 205 9.96 -13.50 -24.67
C MET A 205 9.98 -14.18 -23.29
N ALA A 206 10.74 -15.26 -23.14
CA ALA A 206 10.79 -16.02 -21.90
C ALA A 206 11.38 -15.22 -20.72
N LYS A 207 12.26 -14.25 -21.01
CA LYS A 207 12.82 -13.33 -20.00
C LYS A 207 11.77 -12.37 -19.42
N THR A 208 10.63 -12.20 -20.08
CA THR A 208 9.51 -11.37 -19.58
C THR A 208 8.56 -12.12 -18.65
N LEU A 209 8.74 -13.44 -18.51
CA LEU A 209 7.88 -14.30 -17.72
C LEU A 209 8.22 -14.16 -16.24
N ALA A 210 7.19 -14.09 -15.41
CA ALA A 210 7.39 -14.06 -13.97
C ALA A 210 7.96 -15.39 -13.47
N GLU A 211 8.99 -15.32 -12.63
CA GLU A 211 9.52 -16.45 -11.91
C GLU A 211 9.01 -16.44 -10.47
N ARG A 212 8.32 -17.50 -10.05
CA ARG A 212 7.79 -17.60 -8.69
C ARG A 212 8.50 -18.67 -7.90
N THR A 213 8.89 -18.34 -6.68
CA THR A 213 9.51 -19.27 -5.74
C THR A 213 8.47 -19.97 -4.88
N GLY A 214 8.82 -21.17 -4.41
CA GLY A 214 8.13 -21.85 -3.34
C GLY A 214 8.51 -21.27 -1.97
N PRO A 215 7.78 -21.63 -0.91
CA PRO A 215 8.15 -21.27 0.46
C PRO A 215 9.56 -21.76 0.80
N ASN A 216 10.29 -20.96 1.59
CA ASN A 216 11.54 -21.40 2.21
C ASN A 216 11.25 -22.58 3.13
N LEU A 217 12.01 -23.67 2.98
CA LEU A 217 11.85 -24.92 3.72
C LEU A 217 12.89 -25.11 4.83
N ALA A 218 13.86 -24.20 5.00
CA ALA A 218 14.91 -24.30 6.03
C ALA A 218 14.36 -24.60 7.44
N GLU A 219 13.20 -24.01 7.78
CA GLU A 219 12.54 -24.23 9.06
C GLU A 219 11.20 -24.97 8.93
N ILE A 220 11.03 -25.85 7.92
CA ILE A 220 9.76 -26.56 7.74
C ILE A 220 9.45 -27.52 8.89
N GLY A 221 10.46 -28.18 9.47
CA GLY A 221 10.29 -29.08 10.61
C GLY A 221 9.74 -28.40 11.87
N LYS A 222 9.89 -27.07 11.99
CA LYS A 222 9.27 -26.25 13.06
C LYS A 222 7.87 -25.72 12.69
N ARG A 223 7.43 -25.89 11.43
CA ARG A 223 6.22 -25.25 10.89
C ARG A 223 5.14 -26.22 10.46
N ALA A 224 5.49 -27.45 10.13
CA ALA A 224 4.54 -28.47 9.72
C ALA A 224 4.85 -29.81 10.38
N TYR A 225 3.79 -30.59 10.63
CA TYR A 225 3.93 -31.92 11.20
C TYR A 225 4.54 -32.91 10.20
N PRO A 226 5.39 -33.86 10.65
CA PRO A 226 5.99 -34.90 9.81
C PRO A 226 5.01 -35.66 8.91
N GLY A 227 3.91 -36.17 9.47
CA GLY A 227 2.93 -36.94 8.70
C GLY A 227 2.13 -36.08 7.72
N TRP A 228 1.98 -34.77 8.00
CA TRP A 228 1.45 -33.83 7.02
C TRP A 228 2.42 -33.62 5.85
N ILE A 229 3.73 -33.49 6.12
CA ILE A 229 4.74 -33.36 5.06
C ILE A 229 4.70 -34.60 4.16
N TYR A 230 4.69 -35.80 4.74
CA TYR A 230 4.59 -37.05 4.01
C TYR A 230 3.32 -37.13 3.14
N SER A 231 2.17 -36.79 3.71
CA SER A 231 0.88 -36.79 3.01
C SER A 231 0.81 -35.73 1.90
N TRP A 232 1.39 -34.56 2.15
CA TRP A 232 1.50 -33.47 1.18
C TRP A 232 2.36 -33.89 -0.02
N LEU A 233 3.47 -34.59 0.19
CA LEU A 233 4.33 -35.10 -0.89
C LEU A 233 3.67 -36.23 -1.71
N ALA A 234 2.64 -36.91 -1.18
CA ALA A 234 1.92 -37.93 -1.92
C ALA A 234 1.07 -37.33 -3.05
N ASP A 235 0.27 -36.32 -2.73
CA ASP A 235 -0.48 -35.56 -3.73
C ASP A 235 -0.91 -34.20 -3.13
N PRO A 236 -0.16 -33.12 -3.40
CA PRO A 236 -0.49 -31.78 -2.89
C PRO A 236 -1.91 -31.34 -3.27
N SER A 237 -2.41 -31.76 -4.44
CA SER A 237 -3.68 -31.31 -5.01
C SER A 237 -4.90 -31.93 -4.32
N LYS A 238 -4.74 -33.07 -3.64
CA LYS A 238 -5.77 -33.67 -2.79
C LYS A 238 -5.99 -32.87 -1.51
N LEU A 239 -4.91 -32.39 -0.89
CA LEU A 239 -4.99 -31.56 0.32
C LEU A 239 -5.33 -30.10 0.01
N ARG A 240 -4.87 -29.58 -1.13
CA ARG A 240 -5.14 -28.21 -1.60
C ARG A 240 -5.37 -28.18 -3.11
N PRO A 241 -6.62 -28.16 -3.59
CA PRO A 241 -6.95 -28.26 -5.02
C PRO A 241 -6.31 -27.21 -5.93
N HIS A 242 -5.97 -26.03 -5.41
CA HIS A 242 -5.41 -24.90 -6.15
C HIS A 242 -3.89 -24.72 -5.94
N THR A 243 -3.22 -25.71 -5.37
CA THR A 243 -1.77 -25.65 -5.17
C THR A 243 -1.05 -25.63 -6.51
N THR A 244 0.02 -24.83 -6.59
CA THR A 244 0.94 -24.84 -7.74
C THR A 244 2.06 -25.86 -7.57
N MET A 245 2.18 -26.51 -6.40
CA MET A 245 3.15 -27.57 -6.20
C MET A 245 2.68 -28.84 -6.92
N PRO A 246 3.48 -29.39 -7.85
CA PRO A 246 3.13 -30.61 -8.55
C PRO A 246 3.26 -31.84 -7.64
N LYS A 247 2.60 -32.92 -8.03
CA LYS A 247 2.90 -34.26 -7.53
C LYS A 247 4.21 -34.74 -8.15
N THR A 248 5.18 -35.12 -7.32
CA THR A 248 6.54 -35.48 -7.76
C THR A 248 6.92 -36.93 -7.48
N PHE A 249 6.04 -37.69 -6.85
CA PHE A 249 6.27 -39.09 -6.46
C PHE A 249 5.11 -39.95 -6.96
N ALA A 250 5.43 -41.15 -7.47
CA ALA A 250 4.43 -42.09 -7.93
C ALA A 250 3.66 -42.75 -6.77
N ASP A 251 2.46 -43.25 -7.06
CA ASP A 251 1.65 -44.04 -6.12
C ASP A 251 2.10 -45.51 -6.12
N THR A 252 3.41 -45.72 -5.90
CA THR A 252 4.05 -47.05 -5.82
C THR A 252 4.81 -47.18 -4.50
N ASP A 253 5.21 -48.40 -4.14
CA ASP A 253 6.03 -48.65 -2.95
C ASP A 253 7.35 -47.88 -3.01
N ALA A 254 8.00 -47.85 -4.18
CA ALA A 254 9.20 -47.06 -4.40
C ALA A 254 8.95 -45.55 -4.18
N GLY A 255 7.83 -45.03 -4.71
CA GLY A 255 7.44 -43.63 -4.46
C GLY A 255 7.16 -43.35 -2.98
N ALA A 256 6.58 -44.31 -2.24
CA ALA A 256 6.36 -44.19 -0.80
C ALA A 256 7.67 -44.14 -0.01
N VAL A 257 8.66 -44.94 -0.39
CA VAL A 257 10.02 -44.93 0.19
C VAL A 257 10.72 -43.59 -0.08
N GLU A 258 10.63 -43.08 -1.31
CA GLU A 258 11.23 -41.78 -1.66
C GLU A 258 10.60 -40.62 -0.87
N ARG A 259 9.27 -40.60 -0.73
CA ARG A 259 8.56 -39.61 0.10
C ARG A 259 9.01 -39.66 1.56
N TYR A 260 9.20 -40.86 2.09
CA TYR A 260 9.72 -41.04 3.45
C TYR A 260 11.10 -40.41 3.58
N ALA A 261 12.04 -40.74 2.69
CA ALA A 261 13.39 -40.18 2.72
C ALA A 261 13.39 -38.65 2.65
N VAL A 262 12.63 -38.05 1.73
CA VAL A 262 12.51 -36.57 1.62
C VAL A 262 11.89 -35.96 2.88
N THR A 263 10.91 -36.63 3.49
CA THR A 263 10.32 -36.19 4.76
C THR A 263 11.35 -36.17 5.88
N GLN A 264 12.18 -37.22 6.00
CA GLN A 264 13.26 -37.29 6.99
C GLN A 264 14.29 -36.17 6.78
N TYR A 265 14.67 -35.90 5.53
CA TYR A 265 15.55 -34.77 5.21
C TYR A 265 14.96 -33.44 5.68
N LEU A 266 13.71 -33.14 5.33
CA LEU A 266 13.05 -31.88 5.70
C LEU A 266 12.91 -31.68 7.21
N ILE A 267 12.70 -32.76 7.97
CA ILE A 267 12.66 -32.71 9.44
C ILE A 267 14.07 -32.49 10.02
N SER A 268 15.09 -33.11 9.42
CA SER A 268 16.47 -33.00 9.88
C SER A 268 17.02 -31.57 9.83
N LEU A 269 16.49 -30.71 8.95
CA LEU A 269 16.88 -29.29 8.82
C LEU A 269 16.74 -28.50 10.12
N THR A 270 15.85 -28.92 11.03
CA THR A 270 15.64 -28.22 12.32
C THR A 270 16.03 -29.05 13.54
N GLY A 271 16.54 -30.26 13.36
CA GLY A 271 16.97 -31.19 14.41
C GLY A 271 15.86 -31.81 15.27
N LYS A 272 14.75 -31.09 15.50
CA LYS A 272 13.56 -31.60 16.21
C LYS A 272 12.28 -31.33 15.38
N PRO A 273 11.39 -32.33 15.21
CA PRO A 273 10.09 -32.13 14.58
C PRO A 273 9.13 -31.33 15.47
N LEU A 274 8.13 -30.72 14.84
CA LEU A 274 7.06 -30.00 15.54
C LEU A 274 6.21 -30.96 16.38
N ASP A 275 6.14 -30.71 17.69
CA ASP A 275 5.32 -31.51 18.60
C ASP A 275 3.84 -31.40 18.25
N VAL A 276 3.09 -32.50 18.27
CA VAL A 276 1.64 -32.51 17.97
C VAL A 276 0.89 -31.63 18.96
N TYR A 277 -0.02 -30.78 18.45
CA TYR A 277 -0.87 -29.96 19.30
C TYR A 277 -2.01 -30.82 19.84
N LYS A 278 -2.14 -30.88 21.17
CA LYS A 278 -3.28 -31.52 21.83
C LYS A 278 -4.27 -30.43 22.22
N PHE A 279 -5.43 -30.41 21.57
CA PHE A 279 -6.52 -29.54 22.00
C PHE A 279 -6.95 -29.91 23.42
N PRO A 280 -7.25 -28.94 24.30
CA PRO A 280 -7.81 -29.22 25.61
C PRO A 280 -9.12 -29.99 25.48
N THR A 281 -9.31 -31.04 26.27
CA THR A 281 -10.52 -31.90 26.24
C THR A 281 -11.78 -31.13 26.62
N VAL A 282 -11.66 -30.14 27.50
CA VAL A 282 -12.68 -29.12 27.78
C VAL A 282 -12.05 -27.77 27.46
N PRO A 283 -12.51 -27.06 26.41
CA PRO A 283 -11.99 -25.75 26.08
C PRO A 283 -12.27 -24.79 27.25
N PRO A 284 -11.26 -24.10 27.81
CA PRO A 284 -11.53 -23.00 28.72
C PRO A 284 -12.35 -21.91 28.00
N ASP A 285 -13.19 -21.18 28.72
CA ASP A 285 -14.06 -20.13 28.15
C ASP A 285 -13.29 -19.12 27.28
N ASN A 286 -12.03 -18.83 27.68
CA ASN A 286 -11.14 -17.96 26.93
C ASN A 286 -10.78 -18.48 25.52
N LEU A 287 -10.74 -19.80 25.30
CA LEU A 287 -10.42 -20.43 24.02
C LEU A 287 -11.63 -20.36 23.07
N LYS A 288 -12.84 -20.64 23.59
CA LYS A 288 -14.08 -20.49 22.81
C LYS A 288 -14.29 -19.04 22.38
N GLN A 289 -14.09 -18.08 23.29
CA GLN A 289 -14.15 -16.66 22.98
C GLN A 289 -13.07 -16.24 21.96
N SER A 290 -11.86 -16.78 22.09
CA SER A 290 -10.75 -16.55 21.14
C SER A 290 -11.09 -17.03 19.72
N MET A 291 -11.67 -18.22 19.59
CA MET A 291 -12.10 -18.74 18.29
C MET A 291 -13.24 -17.93 17.68
N GLU A 292 -14.18 -17.45 18.50
CA GLU A 292 -15.26 -16.59 18.00
C GLU A 292 -14.74 -15.22 17.53
N ARG A 293 -13.83 -14.59 18.30
CA ARG A 293 -13.11 -13.39 17.82
C ARG A 293 -12.34 -13.68 16.53
N GLY A 294 -11.71 -14.85 16.43
CA GLY A 294 -11.03 -15.31 15.22
C GLY A 294 -11.95 -15.44 14.02
N ARG A 295 -13.18 -15.95 14.22
CA ARG A 295 -14.22 -16.03 13.18
C ARG A 295 -14.64 -14.66 12.69
N VAL A 296 -14.90 -13.72 13.61
CA VAL A 296 -15.23 -12.32 13.28
C VAL A 296 -14.11 -11.70 12.46
N LEU A 297 -12.87 -11.75 12.98
CA LEU A 297 -11.69 -11.18 12.33
C LEU A 297 -11.46 -11.78 10.93
N TYR A 298 -11.63 -13.09 10.75
CA TYR A 298 -11.49 -13.75 9.44
C TYR A 298 -12.38 -13.11 8.35
N HIS A 299 -13.58 -12.64 8.72
CA HIS A 299 -14.49 -11.98 7.78
C HIS A 299 -14.14 -10.50 7.61
N VAL A 300 -14.08 -9.75 8.72
CA VAL A 300 -13.98 -8.28 8.65
C VAL A 300 -12.58 -7.78 8.27
N THR A 301 -11.52 -8.57 8.46
CA THR A 301 -10.15 -8.20 8.01
C THR A 301 -9.93 -8.48 6.52
N GLY A 302 -10.77 -9.32 5.89
CA GLY A 302 -10.73 -9.63 4.46
C GLY A 302 -10.26 -11.04 4.09
N CYS A 303 -9.99 -11.95 5.03
CA CYS A 303 -9.55 -13.32 4.69
C CYS A 303 -10.61 -14.06 3.85
N ALA A 304 -11.89 -13.89 4.18
CA ALA A 304 -13.03 -14.48 3.47
C ALA A 304 -13.15 -14.02 1.99
N ALA A 305 -12.53 -12.88 1.63
CA ALA A 305 -12.51 -12.41 0.24
C ALA A 305 -11.64 -13.31 -0.65
N CYS A 306 -10.60 -13.95 -0.11
CA CYS A 306 -9.74 -14.88 -0.84
C CYS A 306 -9.97 -16.34 -0.47
N HIS A 307 -10.40 -16.62 0.76
CA HIS A 307 -10.54 -17.97 1.29
C HIS A 307 -12.01 -18.27 1.60
N ASN A 308 -12.51 -19.42 1.14
CA ASN A 308 -13.84 -19.87 1.52
C ASN A 308 -13.85 -20.20 3.02
N ASP A 309 -14.89 -19.82 3.73
CA ASP A 309 -15.11 -20.33 5.09
C ASP A 309 -15.41 -21.83 5.01
N PRO A 310 -14.86 -22.69 5.86
CA PRO A 310 -15.34 -24.06 6.00
C PRO A 310 -16.74 -24.06 6.63
N ALA A 311 -17.79 -24.08 5.78
CA ALA A 311 -19.18 -24.31 6.21
C ALA A 311 -20.03 -24.94 5.07
N PRO A 312 -21.10 -25.68 5.41
CA PRO A 312 -21.73 -26.66 4.52
C PRO A 312 -22.57 -26.02 3.41
N ARG A 313 -22.71 -26.77 2.32
CA ARG A 313 -23.47 -26.39 1.13
C ARG A 313 -24.94 -26.11 1.45
N LYS A 314 -25.47 -24.99 0.96
CA LYS A 314 -26.89 -24.81 0.69
C LYS A 314 -27.12 -24.41 -0.78
N LYS A 315 -28.33 -24.76 -1.24
CA LYS A 315 -28.82 -24.71 -2.62
C LYS A 315 -28.76 -23.30 -3.20
N LYS A 316 -28.53 -23.25 -4.52
CA LYS A 316 -28.78 -22.07 -5.36
C LYS A 316 -30.29 -21.79 -5.32
N ASP A 317 -30.66 -20.61 -4.84
CA ASP A 317 -31.96 -20.04 -5.16
C ASP A 317 -31.83 -19.27 -6.49
N GLU A 318 -32.82 -19.46 -7.35
CA GLU A 318 -32.91 -18.90 -8.70
C GLU A 318 -33.65 -17.56 -8.62
N GLU A 319 -32.96 -16.43 -8.74
CA GLU A 319 -33.59 -15.15 -9.09
C GLU A 319 -32.73 -14.39 -10.11
N ASP A 320 -33.29 -14.21 -11.31
CA ASP A 320 -33.02 -13.19 -12.33
C ASP A 320 -31.54 -12.81 -12.62
N GLU A 321 -30.64 -13.79 -12.64
CA GLU A 321 -29.25 -13.55 -13.03
C GLU A 321 -29.11 -13.40 -14.55
N LYS A 322 -28.61 -12.25 -14.99
CA LYS A 322 -27.95 -12.11 -16.31
C LYS A 322 -27.02 -13.31 -16.51
N GLU A 323 -27.02 -13.87 -17.72
CA GLU A 323 -26.14 -14.98 -18.06
C GLU A 323 -24.70 -14.71 -17.57
N PRO A 324 -24.13 -15.61 -16.75
CA PRO A 324 -22.83 -15.37 -16.13
C PRO A 324 -21.76 -15.17 -17.21
N LEU A 325 -20.90 -14.18 -16.99
CA LEU A 325 -19.80 -13.89 -17.91
C LEU A 325 -18.88 -15.11 -18.09
N VAL A 326 -18.58 -15.46 -19.33
CA VAL A 326 -17.61 -16.51 -19.67
C VAL A 326 -16.18 -15.96 -19.60
N PRO A 327 -15.12 -16.79 -19.53
CA PRO A 327 -13.73 -16.33 -19.42
C PRO A 327 -13.32 -15.24 -20.44
N ALA A 328 -13.83 -15.34 -21.68
CA ALA A 328 -13.57 -14.41 -22.77
C ALA A 328 -14.24 -13.04 -22.60
N ASP A 329 -15.22 -12.91 -21.69
CA ASP A 329 -15.91 -11.64 -21.42
C ASP A 329 -15.16 -10.75 -20.43
N TYR A 330 -14.16 -11.28 -19.71
CA TYR A 330 -13.42 -10.53 -18.69
C TYR A 330 -12.20 -9.81 -19.29
N VAL A 331 -12.16 -8.49 -19.12
CA VAL A 331 -11.04 -7.58 -19.42
C VAL A 331 -9.82 -7.90 -18.56
N TYR A 332 -10.00 -8.19 -17.26
CA TYR A 332 -8.90 -8.47 -16.31
C TYR A 332 -8.76 -9.95 -15.97
N GLY A 333 -9.63 -10.81 -16.52
CA GLY A 333 -9.58 -12.25 -16.30
C GLY A 333 -8.43 -12.95 -17.00
N VAL A 334 -7.72 -12.29 -17.93
CA VAL A 334 -6.65 -12.87 -18.79
C VAL A 334 -7.06 -14.22 -19.40
N ASN A 335 -8.34 -14.31 -19.77
CA ASN A 335 -9.01 -15.51 -20.29
C ASN A 335 -8.86 -16.77 -19.41
N ALA A 336 -8.56 -16.59 -18.12
CA ALA A 336 -8.48 -17.68 -17.15
C ALA A 336 -9.86 -18.25 -16.85
N LEU A 337 -9.95 -19.57 -16.69
CA LEU A 337 -11.22 -20.26 -16.38
C LEU A 337 -11.91 -19.75 -15.11
N ALA A 338 -11.14 -19.23 -14.15
CA ALA A 338 -11.67 -18.65 -12.91
C ALA A 338 -12.23 -17.22 -13.08
N GLY A 339 -12.18 -16.61 -14.28
CA GLY A 339 -12.60 -15.22 -14.52
C GLY A 339 -11.63 -14.20 -13.91
N ALA A 340 -12.12 -13.05 -13.46
CA ALA A 340 -11.32 -11.98 -12.84
C ALA A 340 -10.90 -12.28 -11.38
N THR A 341 -11.73 -12.98 -10.63
CA THR A 341 -11.51 -13.31 -9.21
C THR A 341 -11.06 -14.75 -9.02
N ALA A 342 -10.43 -15.11 -7.90
CA ALA A 342 -10.14 -16.52 -7.58
C ALA A 342 -10.25 -16.77 -6.08
N LYS A 343 -10.88 -17.87 -5.67
CA LYS A 343 -10.95 -18.31 -4.27
C LYS A 343 -9.97 -19.46 -4.04
N TYR A 344 -9.36 -19.51 -2.85
CA TYR A 344 -8.42 -20.55 -2.45
C TYR A 344 -8.90 -21.24 -1.17
N ASN A 345 -9.13 -22.54 -1.24
CA ASN A 345 -9.43 -23.33 -0.06
C ASN A 345 -8.15 -23.51 0.80
N LEU A 346 -8.26 -23.24 2.10
CA LEU A 346 -7.16 -23.41 3.06
C LEU A 346 -6.91 -24.89 3.43
N GLY A 347 -7.91 -25.74 3.20
CA GLY A 347 -7.95 -27.13 3.65
C GLY A 347 -8.04 -27.24 5.17
N ALA A 348 -7.81 -28.44 5.68
CA ALA A 348 -7.77 -28.71 7.11
C ALA A 348 -6.43 -28.25 7.74
N VAL A 349 -6.30 -26.94 8.00
CA VAL A 349 -5.03 -26.34 8.47
C VAL A 349 -4.57 -26.93 9.82
N GLY A 350 -5.48 -27.41 10.65
CA GLY A 350 -5.17 -28.08 11.91
C GLY A 350 -4.35 -29.36 11.75
N SER A 351 -4.50 -30.08 10.62
CA SER A 351 -3.66 -31.25 10.31
C SER A 351 -2.26 -30.87 9.83
N LYS A 352 -2.01 -29.60 9.50
CA LYS A 352 -0.71 -29.13 9.02
C LYS A 352 0.19 -28.65 10.16
N THR A 353 -0.35 -27.87 11.07
CA THR A 353 0.45 -27.05 11.99
C THR A 353 -0.31 -26.73 13.28
N ARG A 354 0.42 -26.21 14.29
CA ARG A 354 -0.15 -25.76 15.56
C ARG A 354 -0.72 -24.33 15.45
N PRO A 355 -1.72 -23.94 16.27
CA PRO A 355 -2.25 -22.59 16.29
C PRO A 355 -1.19 -21.50 16.59
N ASP A 356 -0.25 -21.76 17.51
CA ASP A 356 0.82 -20.83 17.86
C ASP A 356 1.76 -20.58 16.69
N THR A 357 2.11 -21.64 15.96
CA THR A 357 2.96 -21.55 14.77
C THR A 357 2.24 -20.85 13.60
N LEU A 358 0.95 -21.13 13.41
CA LEU A 358 0.13 -20.44 12.43
C LEU A 358 -0.04 -18.95 12.76
N SER A 359 -0.17 -18.58 14.04
CA SER A 359 -0.23 -17.18 14.48
C SER A 359 1.02 -16.40 14.05
N VAL A 360 2.22 -16.97 14.24
CA VAL A 360 3.48 -16.35 13.79
C VAL A 360 3.51 -16.21 12.26
N PHE A 361 3.05 -17.22 11.52
CA PHE A 361 2.96 -17.15 10.06
C PHE A 361 1.99 -16.04 9.59
N LEU A 362 0.80 -15.93 10.19
CA LEU A 362 -0.21 -14.94 9.82
C LEU A 362 0.24 -13.49 10.04
N GLN A 363 1.16 -13.25 10.98
CA GLN A 363 1.76 -11.93 11.18
C GLN A 363 2.61 -11.51 9.99
N ASN A 364 3.41 -12.41 9.40
CA ASN A 364 4.20 -12.09 8.20
C ASN A 364 4.43 -13.30 7.27
N PRO A 365 3.44 -13.63 6.42
CA PRO A 365 3.53 -14.76 5.49
C PRO A 365 4.68 -14.62 4.46
N LEU A 366 5.01 -13.39 4.07
CA LEU A 366 6.03 -13.09 3.07
C LEU A 366 7.45 -13.43 3.55
N LYS A 367 7.69 -13.45 4.86
CA LYS A 367 8.97 -13.97 5.42
C LYS A 367 9.19 -15.44 5.04
N THR A 368 8.10 -16.22 4.96
CA THR A 368 8.16 -17.63 4.58
C THR A 368 8.14 -17.81 3.07
N ASN A 369 7.35 -17.02 2.35
CA ASN A 369 7.23 -17.08 0.90
C ASN A 369 7.19 -15.67 0.30
N PRO A 370 8.35 -15.09 -0.05
CA PRO A 370 8.42 -13.74 -0.61
C PRO A 370 7.65 -13.55 -1.93
N ALA A 371 7.49 -14.60 -2.74
CA ALA A 371 6.70 -14.60 -3.97
C ALA A 371 5.26 -15.12 -3.76
N GLY A 372 4.86 -15.27 -2.50
CA GLY A 372 3.59 -15.85 -2.08
C GLY A 372 2.40 -14.93 -2.36
N ARG A 373 1.25 -15.55 -2.60
CA ARG A 373 -0.05 -14.84 -2.71
C ARG A 373 -0.70 -14.57 -1.36
N MET A 374 -0.23 -15.19 -0.28
CA MET A 374 -0.71 -14.88 1.06
C MET A 374 -0.02 -13.59 1.52
N PRO A 375 -0.76 -12.48 1.66
CA PRO A 375 -0.19 -11.19 1.99
C PRO A 375 0.00 -11.01 3.50
N HIS A 376 0.81 -10.03 3.88
CA HIS A 376 0.82 -9.51 5.24
C HIS A 376 -0.41 -8.63 5.46
N MET A 377 -1.28 -9.04 6.39
CA MET A 377 -2.58 -8.39 6.66
C MET A 377 -2.52 -7.34 7.78
N ASN A 378 -1.33 -7.02 8.30
CA ASN A 378 -1.12 -6.10 9.44
C ASN A 378 -1.85 -6.53 10.71
N LEU A 379 -1.85 -7.84 10.98
CA LEU A 379 -2.44 -8.40 12.20
C LEU A 379 -1.49 -8.19 13.38
N SER A 380 -2.03 -7.77 14.52
CA SER A 380 -1.33 -7.87 15.80
C SER A 380 -1.14 -9.34 16.20
N GLY A 381 -0.23 -9.59 17.15
CA GLY A 381 -0.02 -10.96 17.67
C GLY A 381 -1.28 -11.57 18.31
N GLY A 382 -2.13 -10.75 18.92
CA GLY A 382 -3.41 -11.18 19.49
C GLY A 382 -4.42 -11.59 18.41
N GLU A 383 -4.64 -10.74 17.41
CA GLU A 383 -5.56 -11.03 16.30
C GLU A 383 -5.12 -12.26 15.50
N ALA A 384 -3.82 -12.39 15.22
CA ALA A 384 -3.25 -13.53 14.53
C ALA A 384 -3.48 -14.84 15.33
N THR A 385 -3.42 -14.78 16.65
CA THR A 385 -3.66 -15.93 17.53
C THR A 385 -5.13 -16.36 17.53
N ASP A 386 -6.05 -15.41 17.60
CA ASP A 386 -7.49 -15.67 17.54
C ASP A 386 -7.87 -16.32 16.19
N ILE A 387 -7.40 -15.77 15.07
CA ILE A 387 -7.62 -16.35 13.72
C ILE A 387 -6.98 -17.73 13.61
N ALA A 388 -5.75 -17.91 14.08
CA ALA A 388 -5.05 -19.18 13.99
C ALA A 388 -5.79 -20.31 14.73
N ARG A 389 -6.28 -20.04 15.93
CA ARG A 389 -7.10 -21.00 16.69
C ARG A 389 -8.41 -21.33 15.97
N TYR A 390 -9.08 -20.33 15.40
CA TYR A 390 -10.27 -20.55 14.57
C TYR A 390 -9.95 -21.49 13.41
N LEU A 391 -8.90 -21.22 12.62
CA LEU A 391 -8.56 -22.02 11.44
C LEU A 391 -8.04 -23.44 11.78
N SER A 392 -7.30 -23.60 12.87
CA SER A 392 -6.76 -24.90 13.29
C SER A 392 -7.80 -25.86 13.85
N ARG A 393 -9.08 -25.45 13.97
CA ARG A 393 -10.19 -26.34 14.39
C ARG A 393 -10.51 -27.43 13.37
N THR A 394 -10.21 -27.17 12.09
CA THR A 394 -10.50 -28.12 11.00
C THR A 394 -9.29 -29.03 10.79
N VAL A 395 -9.51 -30.34 10.93
CA VAL A 395 -8.53 -31.41 10.71
C VAL A 395 -9.04 -32.37 9.62
N ASP A 396 -8.12 -33.01 8.93
CA ASP A 396 -8.32 -34.11 8.00
C ASP A 396 -7.87 -35.40 8.69
N GLU A 397 -8.82 -36.29 8.94
CA GLU A 397 -8.61 -37.55 9.66
C GLU A 397 -7.73 -38.54 8.90
N SER A 398 -7.56 -38.36 7.58
CA SER A 398 -6.62 -39.16 6.79
C SER A 398 -5.16 -38.78 6.99
N VAL A 399 -4.90 -37.63 7.63
CA VAL A 399 -3.55 -37.14 7.94
C VAL A 399 -3.27 -37.32 9.43
N THR A 400 -2.38 -38.26 9.73
CA THR A 400 -1.84 -38.48 11.07
C THR A 400 -0.61 -37.58 11.30
N PRO A 401 -0.64 -36.61 12.23
CA PRO A 401 0.44 -35.61 12.36
C PRO A 401 1.85 -36.18 12.62
N ASP A 402 1.96 -37.21 13.46
CA ASP A 402 3.21 -37.80 13.94
C ASP A 402 3.60 -39.09 13.22
N ASN A 403 2.65 -39.79 12.61
CA ASN A 403 2.90 -41.10 12.01
C ASN A 403 3.40 -40.96 10.56
N VAL A 404 4.68 -41.26 10.34
CA VAL A 404 5.27 -41.42 9.00
C VAL A 404 5.58 -42.90 8.79
N PRO A 405 4.96 -43.58 7.79
CA PRO A 405 5.20 -45.01 7.58
C PRO A 405 6.67 -45.33 7.26
N VAL A 406 7.33 -46.08 8.12
CA VAL A 406 8.72 -46.50 7.94
C VAL A 406 8.81 -47.58 6.85
N PRO A 407 9.61 -47.39 5.78
CA PRO A 407 9.74 -48.37 4.71
C PRO A 407 10.44 -49.65 5.17
N LYS A 408 10.14 -50.77 4.49
CA LYS A 408 10.88 -52.03 4.65
C LYS A 408 12.24 -52.01 3.95
N GLU A 409 12.37 -51.21 2.89
CA GLU A 409 13.61 -51.05 2.11
C GLU A 409 14.67 -50.26 2.90
N LYS A 410 15.96 -50.60 2.75
CA LYS A 410 17.06 -49.90 3.44
C LYS A 410 17.48 -48.64 2.68
N PRO A 411 17.98 -47.60 3.38
CA PRO A 411 18.42 -46.36 2.71
C PRO A 411 19.58 -46.59 1.73
N THR A 412 20.44 -47.58 1.97
CA THR A 412 21.53 -47.99 1.07
C THR A 412 21.02 -48.44 -0.30
N ASP A 413 19.95 -49.24 -0.32
CA ASP A 413 19.37 -49.82 -1.53
C ASP A 413 18.72 -48.72 -2.37
N VAL A 414 18.05 -47.79 -1.69
CA VAL A 414 17.46 -46.61 -2.32
C VAL A 414 18.54 -45.73 -2.94
N LEU A 415 19.63 -45.44 -2.22
CA LEU A 415 20.72 -44.61 -2.71
C LEU A 415 21.37 -45.22 -3.96
N ALA A 416 21.61 -46.54 -3.94
CA ALA A 416 22.28 -47.26 -5.02
C ALA A 416 21.52 -47.22 -6.37
N ARG A 417 20.18 -47.06 -6.34
CA ARG A 417 19.36 -46.95 -7.56
C ARG A 417 19.13 -45.51 -8.03
N LEU A 418 19.53 -44.48 -7.26
CA LEU A 418 19.31 -43.09 -7.67
C LEU A 418 20.27 -42.70 -8.82
N PRO A 419 19.77 -41.99 -9.84
CA PRO A 419 20.61 -41.57 -10.96
C PRO A 419 21.72 -40.61 -10.53
N GLY A 420 22.96 -40.94 -10.91
CA GLY A 420 24.15 -40.14 -10.62
C GLY A 420 24.46 -40.01 -9.12
N ALA A 421 24.03 -40.95 -8.28
CA ALA A 421 24.47 -41.04 -6.90
C ALA A 421 25.82 -41.77 -6.84
N ASP A 422 26.75 -41.26 -6.04
CA ASP A 422 27.93 -42.03 -5.64
C ASP A 422 27.45 -43.26 -4.84
N LYS A 423 28.15 -44.39 -5.01
CA LYS A 423 27.88 -45.57 -4.16
C LYS A 423 28.05 -45.16 -2.70
N PRO A 424 27.29 -45.74 -1.75
CA PRO A 424 27.51 -45.52 -0.33
C PRO A 424 29.00 -45.63 -0.02
N ASP A 425 29.59 -44.54 0.47
CA ASP A 425 31.00 -44.52 0.88
C ASP A 425 31.13 -44.92 2.35
N ALA A 426 32.36 -45.13 2.80
CA ALA A 426 32.62 -45.50 4.19
C ALA A 426 32.05 -44.45 5.19
N ALA A 427 31.89 -43.19 4.77
CA ALA A 427 31.31 -42.15 5.61
C ALA A 427 29.79 -42.32 5.78
N PHE A 428 29.05 -42.66 4.72
CA PHE A 428 27.62 -42.94 4.77
C PHE A 428 27.29 -44.10 5.73
N ASP A 429 28.12 -45.15 5.73
CA ASP A 429 27.91 -46.32 6.61
C ASP A 429 28.10 -45.99 8.09
N THR A 430 28.83 -44.91 8.43
CA THR A 430 28.97 -44.44 9.82
C THR A 430 27.80 -43.61 10.33
N PHE A 431 26.88 -43.19 9.45
CA PHE A 431 25.73 -42.39 9.85
C PHE A 431 24.70 -43.21 10.64
N SER A 432 24.02 -42.57 11.60
CA SER A 432 22.85 -43.18 12.22
C SER A 432 21.76 -43.43 11.16
N PRO A 433 20.82 -44.37 11.37
CA PRO A 433 19.75 -44.64 10.41
C PRO A 433 18.98 -43.39 9.97
N GLU A 434 18.73 -42.46 10.88
CA GLU A 434 18.03 -41.20 10.61
C GLU A 434 18.87 -40.29 9.69
N LYS A 435 20.18 -40.22 9.94
CA LYS A 435 21.11 -39.46 9.09
C LYS A 435 21.28 -40.08 7.71
N GLN A 436 21.25 -41.40 7.60
CA GLN A 436 21.25 -42.09 6.31
C GLN A 436 20.01 -41.74 5.49
N TRP A 437 18.82 -41.81 6.09
CA TRP A 437 17.57 -41.41 5.42
C TRP A 437 17.55 -39.92 5.05
N ALA A 438 18.04 -39.04 5.92
CA ALA A 438 18.15 -37.62 5.61
C ALA A 438 19.11 -37.35 4.44
N HIS A 439 20.21 -38.10 4.34
CA HIS A 439 21.15 -37.99 3.22
C HIS A 439 20.49 -38.43 1.89
N VAL A 440 19.82 -39.59 1.88
CA VAL A 440 19.05 -40.07 0.71
C VAL A 440 17.97 -39.05 0.32
N GLY A 441 17.27 -38.50 1.31
CA GLY A 441 16.25 -37.48 1.12
C GLY A 441 16.79 -36.18 0.51
N ALA A 442 17.97 -35.73 0.94
CA ALA A 442 18.64 -34.55 0.38
C ALA A 442 18.95 -34.74 -1.11
N ARG A 443 19.44 -35.94 -1.49
CA ARG A 443 19.71 -36.27 -2.88
C ARG A 443 18.43 -36.31 -3.71
N LEU A 444 17.38 -36.98 -3.22
CA LEU A 444 16.06 -37.01 -3.84
C LEU A 444 15.49 -35.61 -4.03
N PHE A 445 15.60 -34.75 -3.02
CA PHE A 445 15.16 -33.36 -3.07
C PHE A 445 15.85 -32.58 -4.20
N GLN A 446 17.13 -32.86 -4.48
CA GLN A 446 17.83 -32.27 -5.61
C GLN A 446 17.37 -32.86 -6.95
N ILE A 447 17.40 -34.19 -7.14
CA ILE A 447 17.11 -34.81 -8.46
C ILE A 447 15.64 -34.71 -8.86
N ARG A 448 14.72 -34.58 -7.90
CA ARG A 448 13.30 -34.29 -8.17
C ARG A 448 13.06 -32.81 -8.48
N GLY A 449 14.10 -31.97 -8.44
CA GLY A 449 14.03 -30.54 -8.78
C GLY A 449 13.40 -29.66 -7.71
N CYS A 450 13.25 -30.13 -6.47
CA CYS A 450 12.63 -29.34 -5.40
C CYS A 450 13.41 -28.04 -5.15
N VAL A 451 14.75 -28.09 -5.26
CA VAL A 451 15.66 -26.93 -5.16
C VAL A 451 15.44 -25.86 -6.22
N ASN A 452 14.80 -26.20 -7.35
CA ASN A 452 14.51 -25.22 -8.39
C ASN A 452 13.43 -24.24 -7.90
N CYS A 453 12.54 -24.61 -6.97
CA CYS A 453 11.53 -23.71 -6.43
C CYS A 453 11.76 -23.34 -4.96
N HIS A 454 12.32 -24.25 -4.15
CA HIS A 454 12.44 -24.10 -2.71
C HIS A 454 13.88 -23.84 -2.26
N SER A 455 14.09 -22.83 -1.42
CA SER A 455 15.33 -22.71 -0.64
C SER A 455 15.26 -23.60 0.61
N VAL A 456 16.41 -24.11 1.05
CA VAL A 456 16.56 -24.90 2.29
C VAL A 456 17.58 -24.28 3.26
N ASP A 457 18.11 -23.11 2.91
CA ASP A 457 19.00 -22.32 3.77
C ASP A 457 18.22 -21.23 4.52
N SER A 458 18.59 -21.04 5.78
CA SER A 458 18.19 -19.92 6.64
C SER A 458 18.43 -18.54 6.01
N THR A 459 19.46 -18.39 5.16
CA THR A 459 19.73 -17.13 4.44
C THR A 459 18.84 -16.93 3.21
N GLY A 460 18.07 -17.94 2.81
CA GLY A 460 17.24 -17.91 1.61
C GLY A 460 17.99 -18.12 0.28
N LYS A 461 19.30 -18.38 0.32
CA LYS A 461 20.08 -18.74 -0.88
C LYS A 461 19.60 -20.07 -1.46
N SER A 462 19.41 -20.10 -2.78
CA SER A 462 19.03 -21.32 -3.50
C SER A 462 20.26 -22.22 -3.65
N ALA A 463 20.08 -23.52 -3.43
CA ALA A 463 21.08 -24.51 -3.83
C ALA A 463 21.25 -24.49 -5.36
N GLN A 464 22.32 -25.10 -5.86
CA GLN A 464 22.50 -25.25 -7.32
C GLN A 464 21.28 -25.96 -7.92
N PRO A 465 20.58 -25.34 -8.89
CA PRO A 465 19.36 -25.89 -9.46
C PRO A 465 19.65 -27.20 -10.19
N HIS A 466 18.70 -28.12 -10.15
CA HIS A 466 18.76 -29.30 -11.00
C HIS A 466 18.51 -28.88 -12.46
N ALA A 467 19.38 -29.32 -13.36
CA ALA A 467 19.26 -28.99 -14.77
C ALA A 467 18.24 -29.92 -15.45
N PHE A 468 17.15 -29.33 -15.95
CA PHE A 468 16.19 -30.02 -16.82
C PHE A 468 16.45 -29.67 -18.28
N ALA A 469 15.68 -30.28 -19.20
CA ALA A 469 15.70 -29.90 -20.60
C ALA A 469 15.45 -28.40 -20.77
N SER A 470 16.26 -27.73 -21.59
CA SER A 470 16.07 -26.30 -21.89
C SER A 470 14.71 -26.05 -22.54
N LEU A 471 14.23 -24.82 -22.45
CA LEU A 471 12.96 -24.43 -23.06
C LEU A 471 12.93 -24.71 -24.57
N GLU A 472 14.06 -24.52 -25.25
CA GLU A 472 14.24 -24.87 -26.67
C GLU A 472 14.00 -26.36 -26.94
N LYS A 473 14.55 -27.25 -26.10
CA LYS A 473 14.33 -28.70 -26.23
C LYS A 473 12.86 -29.07 -25.97
N VAL A 474 12.19 -28.40 -25.02
CA VAL A 474 10.75 -28.62 -24.77
C VAL A 474 9.91 -28.20 -25.98
N LYS A 475 10.23 -27.07 -26.60
CA LYS A 475 9.57 -26.62 -27.84
C LYS A 475 9.76 -27.64 -28.96
N ALA A 476 11.01 -28.09 -29.19
CA ALA A 476 11.35 -29.07 -30.22
C ALA A 476 10.66 -30.43 -29.99
N ALA A 477 10.46 -30.83 -28.73
CA ALA A 477 9.75 -32.05 -28.36
C ALA A 477 8.21 -31.95 -28.45
N GLY A 478 7.66 -30.81 -28.90
CA GLY A 478 6.22 -30.63 -29.10
C GLY A 478 5.41 -30.36 -27.84
N ALA A 479 6.07 -29.90 -26.75
CA ALA A 479 5.45 -29.65 -25.44
C ALA A 479 4.84 -30.91 -24.78
N THR A 480 5.60 -32.01 -24.76
CA THR A 480 5.23 -33.30 -24.13
C THR A 480 5.80 -33.44 -22.70
N GLY A 481 5.50 -34.53 -22.00
CA GLY A 481 5.95 -34.79 -20.63
C GLY A 481 4.96 -34.27 -19.59
N CYS A 482 5.27 -33.17 -18.90
CA CYS A 482 4.36 -32.57 -17.89
C CYS A 482 3.00 -32.16 -18.45
N LEU A 483 2.92 -31.98 -19.77
CA LEU A 483 1.72 -31.56 -20.52
C LEU A 483 1.10 -32.71 -21.31
N ASP A 484 1.54 -33.95 -21.11
CA ASP A 484 0.86 -35.12 -21.67
C ASP A 484 -0.53 -35.29 -21.05
N ALA A 485 -1.42 -36.02 -21.73
CA ALA A 485 -2.77 -36.29 -21.19
C ALA A 485 -2.71 -37.11 -19.88
N THR A 486 -1.73 -37.99 -19.75
CA THR A 486 -1.50 -38.86 -18.59
C THR A 486 -0.01 -38.86 -18.22
N PRO A 487 0.49 -37.79 -17.56
CA PRO A 487 1.89 -37.68 -17.21
C PRO A 487 2.28 -38.68 -16.11
N ASP A 488 3.50 -39.22 -16.19
CA ASP A 488 4.02 -40.20 -15.23
C ASP A 488 4.82 -39.51 -14.11
N ALA A 489 4.28 -39.54 -12.89
CA ALA A 489 4.90 -38.94 -11.70
C ALA A 489 6.25 -39.56 -11.31
N ALA A 490 6.60 -40.75 -11.84
CA ALA A 490 7.93 -41.31 -11.67
C ALA A 490 9.01 -40.58 -12.50
N LYS A 491 8.62 -39.92 -13.60
CA LYS A 491 9.52 -39.31 -14.59
C LYS A 491 9.45 -37.79 -14.60
N VAL A 492 8.25 -37.22 -14.47
CA VAL A 492 8.00 -35.79 -14.57
C VAL A 492 7.09 -35.29 -13.44
N PRO A 493 7.19 -34.03 -13.03
CA PRO A 493 6.22 -33.44 -12.13
C PRO A 493 4.81 -33.42 -12.75
N VAL A 494 3.81 -33.84 -11.99
CA VAL A 494 2.40 -33.88 -12.42
C VAL A 494 1.64 -32.71 -11.82
N TYR A 495 1.24 -31.77 -12.66
CA TYR A 495 0.38 -30.64 -12.28
C TYR A 495 -1.09 -31.00 -12.47
N LYS A 496 -1.95 -30.53 -11.57
CA LYS A 496 -3.40 -30.63 -11.75
C LYS A 496 -3.86 -29.52 -12.71
N LEU A 497 -4.08 -29.87 -13.98
CA LEU A 497 -4.49 -28.96 -15.05
C LEU A 497 -5.85 -29.38 -15.61
N ASP A 498 -6.74 -28.41 -15.81
CA ASP A 498 -7.90 -28.62 -16.67
C ASP A 498 -7.44 -28.85 -18.12
N PRO A 499 -8.10 -29.69 -18.94
CA PRO A 499 -7.73 -29.89 -20.33
C PRO A 499 -7.57 -28.57 -21.11
N LYS A 500 -8.44 -27.58 -20.89
CA LYS A 500 -8.33 -26.26 -21.55
C LYS A 500 -7.10 -25.48 -21.09
N GLU A 501 -6.71 -25.61 -19.82
CA GLU A 501 -5.50 -24.98 -19.30
C GLU A 501 -4.24 -25.62 -19.90
N ARG A 502 -4.20 -26.95 -19.96
CA ARG A 502 -3.12 -27.70 -20.59
C ARG A 502 -2.98 -27.32 -22.06
N ASP A 503 -4.09 -27.33 -22.80
CA ASP A 503 -4.09 -27.01 -24.24
C ASP A 503 -3.66 -25.55 -24.49
N ALA A 504 -4.07 -24.61 -23.61
CA ALA A 504 -3.60 -23.23 -23.65
C ALA A 504 -2.08 -23.11 -23.37
N ILE A 505 -1.54 -23.84 -22.39
CA ILE A 505 -0.10 -23.88 -22.14
C ILE A 505 0.65 -24.45 -23.34
N VAL A 506 0.15 -25.53 -23.96
CA VAL A 506 0.73 -26.12 -25.17
C VAL A 506 0.75 -25.10 -26.31
N ALA A 507 -0.37 -24.38 -26.54
CA ALA A 507 -0.43 -23.31 -27.53
C ALA A 507 0.58 -22.19 -27.22
N PHE A 508 0.70 -21.78 -25.96
CA PHE A 508 1.68 -20.76 -25.55
C PHE A 508 3.13 -21.21 -25.77
N VAL A 509 3.47 -22.47 -25.46
CA VAL A 509 4.83 -23.00 -25.67
C VAL A 509 5.16 -23.03 -27.17
N LYS A 510 4.21 -23.43 -28.01
CA LYS A 510 4.40 -23.52 -29.47
C LYS A 510 4.49 -22.14 -30.12
N ASP A 511 3.55 -21.26 -29.83
CA ASP A 511 3.34 -20.03 -30.60
C ASP A 511 3.59 -18.75 -29.79
N GLY A 512 3.30 -18.77 -28.48
CA GLY A 512 3.36 -17.59 -27.61
C GLY A 512 4.77 -17.15 -27.19
N LEU A 513 5.76 -18.05 -27.28
CA LEU A 513 7.16 -17.78 -26.93
C LEU A 513 7.99 -17.11 -28.04
N THR A 514 7.37 -16.81 -29.18
CA THR A 514 8.05 -16.22 -30.37
C THR A 514 8.12 -14.69 -30.35
N GLY A 515 7.53 -14.05 -29.35
CA GLY A 515 7.43 -12.60 -29.23
C GLY A 515 8.75 -11.84 -29.01
N ALA A 516 8.72 -10.52 -29.22
CA ALA A 516 9.89 -9.65 -29.05
C ALA A 516 10.40 -9.55 -27.60
N GLY A 517 9.53 -9.80 -26.61
CA GLY A 517 9.86 -9.67 -25.20
C GLY A 517 9.97 -8.21 -24.73
N SER A 518 9.28 -7.29 -25.40
CA SER A 518 9.34 -5.87 -25.06
C SER A 518 8.71 -5.59 -23.68
N PRO A 519 9.25 -4.62 -22.91
CA PRO A 519 8.59 -4.12 -21.70
C PRO A 519 7.17 -3.63 -22.01
N ALA A 520 6.20 -4.05 -21.19
CA ALA A 520 4.79 -3.69 -21.37
C ALA A 520 4.12 -3.42 -20.01
N PRO A 521 4.34 -2.25 -19.38
CA PRO A 521 3.87 -1.97 -18.02
C PRO A 521 2.35 -2.09 -17.86
N ALA A 522 1.56 -1.56 -18.81
CA ALA A 522 0.10 -1.67 -18.77
C ALA A 522 -0.39 -3.13 -18.79
N TYR A 523 0.26 -3.98 -19.58
CA TYR A 523 0.00 -5.42 -19.56
C TYR A 523 0.42 -6.06 -18.22
N GLN A 524 1.59 -5.70 -17.70
CA GLN A 524 2.05 -6.21 -16.39
C GLN A 524 1.10 -5.83 -15.26
N ALA A 525 0.51 -4.63 -15.27
CA ALA A 525 -0.52 -4.24 -14.31
C ALA A 525 -1.73 -5.17 -14.35
N ARG A 526 -2.23 -5.51 -15.55
CA ARG A 526 -3.35 -6.45 -15.73
C ARG A 526 -3.04 -7.81 -15.11
N VAL A 527 -1.89 -8.38 -15.44
CA VAL A 527 -1.45 -9.68 -14.91
C VAL A 527 -1.29 -9.65 -13.40
N ALA A 528 -0.72 -8.57 -12.85
CA ALA A 528 -0.52 -8.44 -11.41
C ALA A 528 -1.84 -8.28 -10.63
N LEU A 529 -2.80 -7.50 -11.14
CA LEU A 529 -4.13 -7.38 -10.53
C LEU A 529 -4.82 -8.75 -10.42
N LYS A 530 -4.69 -9.60 -11.45
CA LYS A 530 -5.17 -10.99 -11.43
C LYS A 530 -4.35 -11.86 -10.47
N ARG A 531 -3.02 -11.87 -10.59
CA ARG A 531 -2.10 -12.74 -9.84
C ARG A 531 -2.24 -12.57 -8.33
N PHE A 532 -2.38 -11.33 -7.88
CA PHE A 532 -2.53 -10.97 -6.47
C PHE A 532 -3.99 -10.83 -6.02
N ASN A 533 -4.97 -11.17 -6.88
CA ASN A 533 -6.40 -11.14 -6.57
C ASN A 533 -6.90 -9.78 -6.05
N CYS A 534 -6.39 -8.67 -6.60
CA CYS A 534 -6.84 -7.34 -6.21
C CYS A 534 -8.37 -7.17 -6.40
N LEU A 535 -8.92 -7.85 -7.43
CA LEU A 535 -10.33 -7.79 -7.78
C LEU A 535 -11.25 -8.65 -6.90
N ASN A 536 -10.72 -9.46 -5.97
CA ASN A 536 -11.55 -10.15 -4.98
C ASN A 536 -12.18 -9.18 -3.97
N CYS A 537 -11.52 -8.04 -3.74
CA CYS A 537 -12.00 -7.00 -2.83
C CYS A 537 -12.42 -5.75 -3.59
N HIS A 538 -11.61 -5.31 -4.54
CA HIS A 538 -11.85 -4.09 -5.30
C HIS A 538 -12.64 -4.36 -6.57
N GLN A 539 -13.54 -3.44 -6.92
CA GLN A 539 -14.10 -3.39 -8.26
C GLN A 539 -13.19 -2.59 -9.18
N ARG A 540 -12.98 -3.05 -10.41
CA ARG A 540 -12.34 -2.31 -11.49
C ARG A 540 -13.08 -2.53 -12.81
N ASP A 541 -13.55 -1.45 -13.39
CA ASP A 541 -14.19 -1.37 -14.69
C ASP A 541 -15.33 -2.41 -14.84
N GLY A 542 -16.14 -2.52 -13.79
CA GLY A 542 -17.28 -3.43 -13.71
C GLY A 542 -16.94 -4.82 -13.16
N GLU A 543 -15.66 -5.18 -13.09
CA GLU A 543 -15.22 -6.51 -12.65
C GLU A 543 -14.78 -6.54 -11.19
N GLY A 544 -15.06 -7.66 -10.52
CA GLY A 544 -14.65 -7.91 -9.15
C GLY A 544 -15.49 -7.18 -8.11
N GLY A 545 -14.91 -7.00 -6.93
CA GLY A 545 -15.58 -6.46 -5.74
C GLY A 545 -16.02 -7.54 -4.76
N ILE A 546 -16.19 -7.16 -3.51
CA ILE A 546 -16.77 -8.03 -2.47
C ILE A 546 -18.23 -8.33 -2.83
N PRO A 547 -18.63 -9.62 -2.97
CA PRO A 547 -20.01 -10.01 -3.24
C PRO A 547 -20.99 -9.44 -2.20
N VAL A 548 -22.27 -9.28 -2.59
CA VAL A 548 -23.28 -8.67 -1.71
C VAL A 548 -23.43 -9.45 -0.41
N GLU A 549 -23.46 -10.78 -0.50
CA GLU A 549 -23.66 -11.69 0.63
C GLU A 549 -22.51 -11.59 1.63
N LEU A 550 -21.26 -11.56 1.14
CA LEU A 550 -20.10 -11.39 2.00
C LEU A 550 -20.05 -9.98 2.61
N ALA A 551 -20.43 -8.95 1.84
CA ALA A 551 -20.51 -7.60 2.37
C ALA A 551 -21.55 -7.53 3.51
N ASP A 552 -22.74 -8.08 3.33
CA ASP A 552 -23.78 -8.13 4.37
C ASP A 552 -23.32 -8.86 5.62
N GLN A 553 -22.65 -10.00 5.45
CA GLN A 553 -22.07 -10.74 6.56
C GLN A 553 -21.00 -9.93 7.30
N MET A 554 -20.14 -9.20 6.57
CA MET A 554 -19.17 -8.29 7.18
C MET A 554 -19.86 -7.17 7.95
N ARG A 555 -20.96 -6.59 7.44
CA ARG A 555 -21.71 -5.53 8.15
C ARG A 555 -22.23 -6.01 9.50
N GLN A 556 -22.74 -7.25 9.56
CA GLN A 556 -23.27 -7.85 10.80
C GLN A 556 -22.18 -8.14 11.83
N LEU A 557 -20.94 -8.37 11.39
CA LEU A 557 -19.80 -8.68 12.25
C LEU A 557 -18.97 -7.44 12.62
N GLU A 558 -19.25 -6.30 12.00
CA GLU A 558 -18.56 -5.04 12.23
C GLU A 558 -19.24 -4.23 13.35
N ARG A 559 -18.53 -3.28 13.94
CA ARG A 559 -19.12 -2.35 14.91
C ARG A 559 -20.17 -1.48 14.22
N ALA A 560 -21.25 -1.13 14.92
CA ALA A 560 -22.34 -0.33 14.38
C ALA A 560 -21.86 0.98 13.72
N GLU A 561 -20.85 1.64 14.30
CA GLU A 561 -20.24 2.87 13.77
C GLU A 561 -19.46 2.69 12.45
N ASN A 562 -19.09 1.46 12.08
CA ASN A 562 -18.28 1.14 10.91
C ASN A 562 -19.01 0.23 9.90
N ALA A 563 -20.18 -0.31 10.24
CA ALA A 563 -20.92 -1.29 9.45
C ALA A 563 -21.32 -0.78 8.05
N ASP A 564 -21.36 0.54 7.86
CA ASP A 564 -21.64 1.16 6.56
C ASP A 564 -20.45 1.06 5.58
N ASP A 565 -19.22 0.94 6.08
CA ASP A 565 -17.97 1.00 5.29
C ASP A 565 -17.21 -0.33 5.32
N VAL A 566 -17.81 -1.38 4.78
CA VAL A 566 -17.19 -2.72 4.68
C VAL A 566 -16.58 -3.02 3.31
N ARG A 567 -16.79 -2.15 2.31
CA ARG A 567 -16.23 -2.30 0.96
C ARG A 567 -15.04 -1.35 0.73
N PRO A 568 -13.98 -1.80 0.04
CA PRO A 568 -12.84 -0.94 -0.26
C PRO A 568 -13.17 0.02 -1.43
N PRO A 569 -12.31 1.01 -1.71
CA PRO A 569 -12.49 1.92 -2.85
C PRO A 569 -12.46 1.20 -4.20
N VAL A 570 -13.19 1.71 -5.19
CA VAL A 570 -13.07 1.26 -6.60
C VAL A 570 -11.69 1.60 -7.17
N LEU A 571 -11.17 0.75 -8.05
CA LEU A 571 -9.89 0.93 -8.75
C LEU A 571 -10.04 1.53 -10.16
N SER A 572 -11.26 1.70 -10.66
CA SER A 572 -11.50 2.43 -11.92
C SER A 572 -10.99 3.87 -11.84
N GLY A 573 -10.18 4.27 -12.81
CA GLY A 573 -9.63 5.62 -12.90
C GLY A 573 -8.68 5.98 -11.74
N VAL A 574 -8.13 4.99 -11.03
CA VAL A 574 -7.28 5.24 -9.85
C VAL A 574 -5.98 5.93 -10.23
N GLY A 575 -5.47 5.70 -11.44
CA GLY A 575 -4.35 6.41 -12.04
C GLY A 575 -4.61 7.89 -12.21
N HIS A 576 -5.85 8.31 -12.51
CA HIS A 576 -6.22 9.73 -12.51
C HIS A 576 -6.56 10.28 -11.13
N LYS A 577 -6.88 9.41 -10.17
CA LYS A 577 -7.31 9.79 -8.81
C LYS A 577 -6.14 10.09 -7.90
N THR A 578 -5.24 9.12 -7.75
CA THR A 578 -4.25 9.15 -6.68
C THR A 578 -2.91 9.69 -7.16
N ARG A 579 -2.21 10.38 -6.25
CA ARG A 579 -0.78 10.66 -6.43
C ARG A 579 0.00 9.35 -6.42
N THR A 580 1.03 9.25 -7.25
CA THR A 580 1.79 8.01 -7.43
C THR A 580 2.47 7.56 -6.14
N THR A 581 3.07 8.49 -5.39
CA THR A 581 3.67 8.24 -4.06
C THR A 581 2.66 7.76 -3.03
N TRP A 582 1.44 8.31 -3.02
CA TRP A 582 0.39 7.85 -2.12
C TRP A 582 -0.06 6.43 -2.46
N LEU A 583 -0.27 6.12 -3.74
CA LEU A 583 -0.64 4.75 -4.13
C LEU A 583 0.48 3.76 -3.79
N LYS A 584 1.75 4.16 -3.94
CA LYS A 584 2.89 3.37 -3.49
C LYS A 584 2.84 3.11 -1.98
N SER A 585 2.62 4.13 -1.14
CA SER A 585 2.56 3.94 0.31
C SER A 585 1.40 3.04 0.76
N VAL A 586 0.26 3.07 0.06
CA VAL A 586 -0.86 2.14 0.30
C VAL A 586 -0.45 0.68 0.04
N LEU A 587 0.29 0.44 -1.05
CA LEU A 587 0.67 -0.91 -1.48
C LEU A 587 1.88 -1.50 -0.76
N THR A 588 2.81 -0.66 -0.27
CA THR A 588 4.08 -1.12 0.30
C THR A 588 4.33 -0.71 1.75
N GLN A 589 3.56 0.26 2.28
CA GLN A 589 3.75 0.84 3.62
C GLN A 589 2.45 0.87 4.43
N SER A 590 1.43 0.14 3.98
CA SER A 590 0.12 0.08 4.67
C SER A 590 -0.56 1.44 4.88
N GLY A 591 -0.35 2.41 3.99
CA GLY A 591 -1.05 3.69 4.03
C GLY A 591 -2.57 3.53 4.05
N ARG A 592 -3.28 4.27 4.93
CA ARG A 592 -4.74 4.18 5.07
C ARG A 592 -5.41 5.54 5.00
N ALA A 593 -6.38 5.67 4.10
CA ALA A 593 -7.31 6.81 4.08
C ALA A 593 -8.51 6.64 5.03
N ARG A 594 -8.77 5.40 5.47
CA ARG A 594 -9.91 5.01 6.32
C ARG A 594 -9.40 4.15 7.50
N PRO A 595 -8.70 4.74 8.48
CA PRO A 595 -8.06 3.97 9.55
C PRO A 595 -9.04 3.25 10.49
N TRP A 596 -10.32 3.62 10.51
CA TRP A 596 -11.36 2.97 11.35
C TRP A 596 -11.87 1.64 10.80
N MET A 597 -11.75 1.38 9.48
CA MET A 597 -12.20 0.12 8.89
C MET A 597 -11.38 -1.07 9.42
N GLN A 598 -12.02 -2.20 9.73
CA GLN A 598 -11.29 -3.44 10.02
C GLN A 598 -10.72 -4.08 8.76
N LEU A 599 -11.34 -3.89 7.60
CA LEU A 599 -10.85 -4.40 6.32
C LEU A 599 -9.46 -3.82 6.01
N ARG A 600 -8.48 -4.70 5.74
CA ARG A 600 -7.08 -4.31 5.54
C ARG A 600 -6.71 -4.40 4.06
N MET A 601 -5.95 -3.40 3.58
CA MET A 601 -5.31 -3.48 2.27
C MET A 601 -4.15 -4.48 2.37
N PRO A 602 -4.15 -5.58 1.61
CA PRO A 602 -3.12 -6.60 1.76
C PRO A 602 -1.75 -6.12 1.29
N GLN A 603 -0.70 -6.46 2.03
CA GLN A 603 0.68 -6.11 1.67
C GLN A 603 1.37 -7.32 1.02
N TYR A 604 1.72 -7.19 -0.27
CA TYR A 604 2.39 -8.24 -1.04
C TYR A 604 3.92 -8.06 -1.15
N GLY A 605 4.46 -6.99 -0.56
CA GLY A 605 5.89 -6.68 -0.61
C GLY A 605 6.30 -5.91 -1.87
N GLU A 606 7.27 -5.01 -1.74
CA GLU A 606 7.70 -4.11 -2.83
C GLU A 606 8.15 -4.83 -4.11
N PRO A 607 8.88 -5.97 -4.07
CA PRO A 607 9.24 -6.69 -5.29
C PRO A 607 8.05 -7.18 -6.13
N ASN A 608 6.88 -7.39 -5.50
CA ASN A 608 5.69 -7.92 -6.16
C ASN A 608 4.75 -6.83 -6.70
N VAL A 609 4.64 -5.69 -6.00
CA VAL A 609 3.63 -4.66 -6.28
C VAL A 609 4.18 -3.23 -6.40
N GLY A 610 5.48 -3.01 -6.15
CA GLY A 610 6.08 -1.68 -6.14
C GLY A 610 6.05 -0.95 -7.49
N PHE A 611 5.92 -1.68 -8.59
CA PHE A 611 5.81 -1.13 -9.95
C PHE A 611 4.36 -0.72 -10.32
N LEU A 612 3.35 -1.24 -9.60
CA LEU A 612 1.94 -1.03 -9.93
C LEU A 612 1.51 0.44 -9.98
N PRO A 613 1.95 1.35 -9.09
CA PRO A 613 1.54 2.75 -9.15
C PRO A 613 1.81 3.41 -10.51
N THR A 614 2.96 3.11 -11.12
CA THR A 614 3.32 3.61 -12.45
C THR A 614 2.59 2.85 -13.55
N ALA A 615 2.53 1.52 -13.45
CA ALA A 615 1.93 0.67 -14.47
C ALA A 615 0.40 0.86 -14.59
N ILE A 616 -0.30 1.16 -13.49
CA ILE A 616 -1.73 1.47 -13.49
C ILE A 616 -2.00 2.83 -14.15
N ALA A 617 -1.14 3.83 -13.93
CA ALA A 617 -1.25 5.09 -14.65
C ALA A 617 -1.13 4.86 -16.17
N ALA A 618 -0.13 4.08 -16.59
CA ALA A 618 0.08 3.74 -18.00
C ALA A 618 -1.09 2.95 -18.61
N LEU A 619 -1.70 2.03 -17.83
CA LEU A 619 -2.91 1.29 -18.22
C LEU A 619 -4.10 2.21 -18.49
N GLU A 620 -4.17 3.36 -17.84
CA GLU A 620 -5.22 4.36 -18.01
C GLU A 620 -4.84 5.48 -19.00
N GLY A 621 -3.71 5.33 -19.72
CA GLY A 621 -3.25 6.32 -20.70
C GLY A 621 -2.73 7.61 -20.07
N THR A 622 -2.65 7.68 -18.74
CA THR A 622 -2.05 8.78 -17.99
C THR A 622 -0.61 8.45 -17.59
N VAL A 623 0.08 9.43 -17.04
CA VAL A 623 1.45 9.28 -16.51
C VAL A 623 1.43 9.31 -14.97
N PRO A 624 2.46 8.74 -14.32
CA PRO A 624 2.74 9.00 -12.91
C PRO A 624 2.74 10.49 -12.62
N ASP A 625 2.14 10.87 -11.51
CA ASP A 625 2.04 12.28 -11.12
C ASP A 625 1.99 12.40 -9.61
N ASP A 626 2.92 13.20 -9.10
CA ASP A 626 3.02 13.59 -7.69
C ASP A 626 2.99 15.11 -7.53
N THR A 627 2.71 15.84 -8.60
CA THR A 627 2.57 17.29 -8.53
C THR A 627 1.39 17.65 -7.61
N VAL A 628 1.63 18.59 -6.71
CA VAL A 628 0.56 19.16 -5.89
C VAL A 628 0.08 20.39 -6.60
N HIS A 629 -1.19 20.43 -6.95
CA HIS A 629 -1.80 21.63 -7.51
C HIS A 629 -1.69 22.78 -6.49
N VAL A 630 -0.98 23.83 -6.88
CA VAL A 630 -0.73 25.00 -6.04
C VAL A 630 -1.77 26.06 -6.34
N VAL A 631 -2.56 26.39 -5.33
CA VAL A 631 -3.48 27.53 -5.33
C VAL A 631 -2.92 28.61 -4.42
N GLU A 632 -3.17 29.87 -4.76
CA GLU A 632 -2.87 31.02 -3.90
C GLU A 632 -3.54 30.86 -2.53
N ARG A 633 -2.85 31.23 -1.43
CA ARG A 633 -3.31 31.03 -0.04
C ARG A 633 -3.45 32.34 0.72
N THR A 634 -4.25 33.28 0.20
CA THR A 634 -4.58 34.50 0.95
C THR A 634 -5.49 34.17 2.14
N ALA A 635 -5.44 35.00 3.19
CA ALA A 635 -6.31 34.86 4.36
C ALA A 635 -7.80 34.80 3.98
N ALA A 636 -8.22 35.62 3.01
CA ALA A 636 -9.60 35.62 2.51
C ALA A 636 -9.99 34.30 1.83
N LYS A 637 -9.12 33.74 0.99
CA LYS A 637 -9.38 32.47 0.29
C LYS A 637 -9.41 31.28 1.24
N VAL A 638 -8.51 31.26 2.22
CA VAL A 638 -8.50 30.25 3.30
C VAL A 638 -9.75 30.36 4.17
N ALA A 639 -10.17 31.57 4.55
CA ALA A 639 -11.38 31.79 5.33
C ALA A 639 -12.64 31.36 4.56
N ALA A 640 -12.72 31.65 3.27
CA ALA A 640 -13.80 31.15 2.40
C ALA A 640 -13.82 29.61 2.36
N GLY A 641 -12.66 28.98 2.16
CA GLY A 641 -12.54 27.52 2.19
C GLY A 641 -12.98 26.90 3.51
N ARG A 642 -12.55 27.47 4.63
CA ARG A 642 -12.95 27.05 5.99
C ARG A 642 -14.48 27.14 6.18
N ASN A 643 -15.10 28.22 5.71
CA ASN A 643 -16.55 28.41 5.76
C ASN A 643 -17.28 27.35 4.93
N ILE A 644 -16.87 27.15 3.67
CA ILE A 644 -17.49 26.16 2.77
C ILE A 644 -17.45 24.74 3.35
N VAL A 645 -16.33 24.33 3.98
CA VAL A 645 -16.19 23.00 4.59
C VAL A 645 -17.04 22.84 5.86
N GLY A 646 -17.30 23.93 6.58
CA GLY A 646 -17.99 23.92 7.87
C GLY A 646 -19.50 23.66 7.79
N LYS A 647 -20.13 23.58 8.97
CA LYS A 647 -21.56 23.30 9.14
C LYS A 647 -22.47 24.32 8.44
N GLY A 648 -22.05 25.58 8.35
CA GLY A 648 -22.81 26.65 7.68
C GLY A 648 -22.62 26.72 6.15
N GLY A 649 -21.69 25.93 5.60
CA GLY A 649 -21.42 25.84 4.17
C GLY A 649 -22.03 24.58 3.55
N LEU A 650 -21.20 23.77 2.89
CA LEU A 650 -21.59 22.48 2.30
C LEU A 650 -21.68 21.34 3.32
N GLY A 651 -21.36 21.58 4.61
CA GLY A 651 -21.56 20.60 5.68
C GLY A 651 -20.63 19.39 5.61
N CYS A 652 -19.45 19.50 4.98
CA CYS A 652 -18.51 18.39 4.82
C CYS A 652 -18.14 17.71 6.15
N VAL A 653 -18.10 18.48 7.25
CA VAL A 653 -17.79 18.00 8.60
C VAL A 653 -18.85 17.10 9.23
N SER A 654 -20.04 16.98 8.63
CA SER A 654 -21.04 16.00 9.08
C SER A 654 -20.68 14.56 8.72
N CYS A 655 -19.74 14.37 7.79
CA CYS A 655 -19.25 13.06 7.41
C CYS A 655 -17.73 12.93 7.47
N HIS A 656 -16.98 13.98 7.18
CA HIS A 656 -15.52 13.88 7.11
C HIS A 656 -14.84 14.27 8.42
N ASP A 657 -13.87 13.46 8.83
CA ASP A 657 -12.89 13.87 9.82
C ASP A 657 -12.06 15.04 9.28
N ILE A 658 -11.57 15.91 10.16
CA ILE A 658 -10.72 17.05 9.78
C ILE A 658 -9.58 17.17 10.78
N GLY A 659 -8.34 17.04 10.30
CA GLY A 659 -7.15 17.25 11.14
C GLY A 659 -7.07 16.28 12.31
N GLY A 660 -7.51 15.03 12.10
CA GLY A 660 -7.60 14.00 13.14
C GLY A 660 -8.78 14.13 14.11
N VAL A 661 -9.63 15.15 13.96
CA VAL A 661 -10.86 15.29 14.75
C VAL A 661 -11.99 14.55 14.05
N ALA A 662 -12.56 13.57 14.76
CA ALA A 662 -13.61 12.71 14.23
C ALA A 662 -14.94 13.47 14.08
N ASN A 663 -15.62 13.23 12.97
CA ASN A 663 -17.00 13.70 12.78
C ASN A 663 -18.00 12.96 13.70
N THR A 664 -19.23 13.47 13.77
CA THR A 664 -20.32 12.90 14.60
C THR A 664 -21.32 12.04 13.80
N GLY A 665 -21.11 11.88 12.50
CA GLY A 665 -21.99 11.14 11.58
C GLY A 665 -21.30 9.96 10.90
N THR A 666 -21.66 9.70 9.63
CA THR A 666 -21.04 8.64 8.82
C THR A 666 -19.58 8.97 8.53
N ARG A 667 -18.64 8.06 8.81
CA ARG A 667 -17.20 8.35 8.68
C ARG A 667 -16.68 8.38 7.24
N GLY A 668 -16.23 9.55 6.80
CA GLY A 668 -15.49 9.81 5.57
C GLY A 668 -14.00 10.11 5.84
N PRO A 669 -13.11 9.94 4.85
CA PRO A 669 -11.65 10.17 5.01
C PRO A 669 -11.30 11.57 5.51
N ASP A 670 -10.23 11.69 6.29
CA ASP A 670 -9.74 12.99 6.75
C ASP A 670 -9.41 13.91 5.56
N LEU A 671 -10.11 15.04 5.46
CA LEU A 671 -9.93 15.99 4.35
C LEU A 671 -8.66 16.83 4.48
N ALA A 672 -8.10 16.99 5.68
CA ALA A 672 -6.86 17.73 5.89
C ALA A 672 -5.64 17.04 5.25
N THR A 673 -5.80 15.82 4.75
CA THR A 673 -4.76 15.08 4.01
C THR A 673 -5.05 14.95 2.52
N ILE A 674 -6.11 15.59 2.00
CA ILE A 674 -6.60 15.33 0.63
C ILE A 674 -5.54 15.61 -0.45
N ASN A 675 -4.81 16.72 -0.34
CA ASN A 675 -3.76 17.13 -1.30
C ASN A 675 -2.51 16.24 -1.25
N GLN A 676 -2.36 15.41 -0.20
CA GLN A 676 -1.32 14.40 -0.11
C GLN A 676 -1.71 13.13 -0.87
N ARG A 677 -3.01 12.91 -1.11
CA ARG A 677 -3.55 11.64 -1.59
C ARG A 677 -4.06 11.68 -3.03
N VAL A 678 -4.78 12.75 -3.40
CA VAL A 678 -5.49 12.82 -4.68
C VAL A 678 -4.99 13.94 -5.58
N ARG A 679 -5.20 13.78 -6.89
CA ARG A 679 -4.94 14.80 -7.91
C ARG A 679 -6.10 15.81 -7.97
N TYR A 680 -5.81 17.05 -8.31
CA TYR A 680 -6.79 18.15 -8.26
C TYR A 680 -7.92 17.98 -9.27
N GLU A 681 -7.61 17.55 -10.49
CA GLU A 681 -8.58 17.32 -11.56
C GLU A 681 -9.57 16.20 -11.18
N TRP A 682 -9.12 15.21 -10.41
CA TRP A 682 -10.02 14.22 -9.84
C TRP A 682 -10.90 14.81 -8.74
N TYR A 683 -10.34 15.65 -7.87
CA TYR A 683 -11.07 16.32 -6.79
C TYR A 683 -12.21 17.21 -7.32
N GLU A 684 -11.95 18.02 -8.35
CA GLU A 684 -12.96 18.88 -8.97
C GLU A 684 -14.11 18.07 -9.60
N ARG A 685 -13.78 16.99 -10.32
CA ARG A 685 -14.78 16.04 -10.83
C ARG A 685 -15.56 15.37 -9.70
N TRP A 686 -14.88 14.98 -8.62
CA TRP A 686 -15.51 14.33 -7.48
C TRP A 686 -16.56 15.23 -6.80
N LEU A 687 -16.30 16.53 -6.67
CA LEU A 687 -17.29 17.49 -6.16
C LEU A 687 -18.48 17.70 -7.10
N SER A 688 -18.22 17.61 -8.41
CA SER A 688 -19.23 17.85 -9.44
C SER A 688 -20.14 16.64 -9.70
N GLN A 689 -19.65 15.41 -9.53
CA GLN A 689 -20.37 14.21 -9.97
C GLN A 689 -19.97 12.92 -9.20
N PRO A 690 -20.10 12.91 -7.86
CA PRO A 690 -19.62 11.80 -7.03
C PRO A 690 -20.35 10.47 -7.34
N LEU A 691 -21.68 10.50 -7.49
CA LEU A 691 -22.49 9.30 -7.80
C LEU A 691 -22.15 8.68 -9.16
N ARG A 692 -21.71 9.49 -10.12
CA ARG A 692 -21.26 9.00 -11.44
C ARG A 692 -19.92 8.30 -11.35
N MET A 693 -19.01 8.81 -10.51
CA MET A 693 -17.66 8.27 -10.34
C MET A 693 -17.63 7.05 -9.41
N ALA A 694 -18.52 6.99 -8.41
CA ALA A 694 -18.66 5.88 -7.49
C ALA A 694 -20.15 5.66 -7.17
N PRO A 695 -20.84 4.81 -7.95
CA PRO A 695 -22.25 4.47 -7.69
C PRO A 695 -22.47 3.99 -6.26
N GLY A 696 -23.53 4.50 -5.62
CA GLY A 696 -23.86 4.19 -4.23
C GLY A 696 -23.04 4.96 -3.17
N THR A 697 -22.18 5.90 -3.57
CA THR A 697 -21.51 6.79 -2.61
C THR A 697 -22.51 7.70 -1.89
N ARG A 698 -22.25 7.97 -0.60
CA ARG A 698 -23.00 8.96 0.21
C ARG A 698 -22.52 10.39 0.02
N MET A 699 -21.43 10.61 -0.72
CA MET A 699 -20.92 11.96 -0.98
C MET A 699 -21.97 12.76 -1.77
N PRO A 700 -22.45 13.91 -1.25
CA PRO A 700 -23.40 14.74 -1.96
C PRO A 700 -22.73 15.45 -3.15
N GLN A 701 -23.53 15.71 -4.19
CA GLN A 701 -23.09 16.50 -5.32
C GLN A 701 -23.11 17.98 -4.96
N ALA A 702 -21.93 18.60 -4.84
CA ALA A 702 -21.81 20.01 -4.45
C ALA A 702 -22.18 20.96 -5.59
N PHE A 703 -21.87 20.56 -6.83
CA PHE A 703 -22.05 21.37 -8.03
C PHE A 703 -22.99 20.66 -9.01
N VAL A 704 -24.06 21.34 -9.41
CA VAL A 704 -25.08 20.83 -10.32
C VAL A 704 -25.17 21.78 -11.51
N ASP A 705 -25.04 21.24 -12.73
CA ASP A 705 -25.11 21.99 -13.98
C ASP A 705 -24.24 23.26 -14.00
N GLY A 706 -23.00 23.14 -13.52
CA GLY A 706 -22.03 24.23 -13.49
C GLY A 706 -22.30 25.30 -12.43
N LYS A 707 -23.18 25.04 -11.44
CA LYS A 707 -23.49 25.97 -10.35
C LYS A 707 -23.34 25.31 -8.99
N SER A 708 -22.88 26.09 -8.00
CA SER A 708 -22.85 25.62 -6.62
C SER A 708 -24.22 25.65 -5.96
N THR A 709 -24.47 24.64 -5.12
CA THR A 709 -25.60 24.62 -4.18
C THR A 709 -25.46 25.69 -3.09
N LEU A 710 -24.24 26.13 -2.76
CA LEU A 710 -23.95 27.22 -1.84
C LEU A 710 -23.69 28.52 -2.61
N ARG A 711 -24.71 29.37 -2.79
CA ARG A 711 -24.59 30.62 -3.55
C ARG A 711 -24.03 31.81 -2.77
N SER A 712 -24.04 31.74 -1.44
CA SER A 712 -23.66 32.85 -0.55
C SER A 712 -22.16 33.10 -0.43
N VAL A 713 -21.31 32.21 -0.95
CA VAL A 713 -19.86 32.32 -0.88
C VAL A 713 -19.28 32.32 -2.29
N LEU A 714 -18.42 33.28 -2.63
CA LEU A 714 -17.76 33.38 -3.94
C LEU A 714 -18.74 33.32 -5.14
N ASP A 715 -19.90 33.97 -5.00
CA ASP A 715 -20.98 34.05 -6.01
C ASP A 715 -21.54 32.68 -6.46
N GLY A 716 -21.29 31.62 -5.69
CA GLY A 716 -21.68 30.26 -6.07
C GLY A 716 -20.89 29.68 -7.24
N ASP A 717 -19.72 30.25 -7.56
CA ASP A 717 -18.82 29.77 -8.61
C ASP A 717 -18.14 28.45 -8.17
N PRO A 718 -18.40 27.32 -8.87
CA PRO A 718 -17.85 26.02 -8.49
C PRO A 718 -16.32 25.98 -8.45
N HIS A 719 -15.66 26.61 -9.44
CA HIS A 719 -14.21 26.55 -9.58
C HIS A 719 -13.53 27.34 -8.45
N LYS A 720 -13.99 28.57 -8.19
CA LYS A 720 -13.47 29.39 -7.09
C LYS A 720 -13.71 28.74 -5.74
N GLN A 721 -14.86 28.09 -5.53
CA GLN A 721 -15.15 27.36 -4.29
C GLN A 721 -14.27 26.11 -4.13
N ALA A 722 -14.06 25.35 -5.20
CA ALA A 722 -13.14 24.21 -5.19
C ALA A 722 -11.71 24.64 -4.85
N GLU A 723 -11.21 25.71 -5.47
CA GLU A 723 -9.89 26.24 -5.14
C GLU A 723 -9.79 26.78 -3.70
N ALA A 724 -10.83 27.44 -3.18
CA ALA A 724 -10.85 27.95 -1.82
C ALA A 724 -10.81 26.82 -0.79
N MET A 725 -11.62 25.77 -0.99
CA MET A 725 -11.56 24.55 -0.19
C MET A 725 -10.19 23.88 -0.28
N TRP A 726 -9.62 23.76 -1.49
CA TRP A 726 -8.29 23.19 -1.69
C TRP A 726 -7.20 24.01 -0.98
N ALA A 727 -7.26 25.35 -1.04
CA ALA A 727 -6.33 26.25 -0.35
C ALA A 727 -6.34 26.02 1.17
N TYR A 728 -7.52 25.90 1.76
CA TYR A 728 -7.72 25.63 3.18
C TYR A 728 -7.28 24.22 3.57
N LEU A 729 -7.71 23.18 2.86
CA LEU A 729 -7.36 21.79 3.16
C LEU A 729 -5.86 21.50 2.95
N ALA A 730 -5.22 22.25 2.05
CA ALA A 730 -3.79 22.14 1.82
C ALA A 730 -2.90 22.63 2.98
N LEU A 731 -3.47 23.28 4.00
CA LEU A 731 -2.78 23.62 5.24
C LEU A 731 -2.38 22.37 6.05
N GLY A 732 -2.95 21.21 5.72
CA GLY A 732 -2.62 19.95 6.38
C GLY A 732 -3.33 19.76 7.72
N PRO A 733 -2.94 18.75 8.52
CA PRO A 733 -3.67 18.41 9.74
C PRO A 733 -3.60 19.48 10.85
N GLY A 734 -2.76 20.51 10.70
CA GLY A 734 -2.68 21.65 11.62
C GLY A 734 -3.62 22.81 11.28
N LEU A 735 -4.52 22.64 10.31
CA LEU A 735 -5.47 23.67 9.89
C LEU A 735 -6.41 24.12 11.02
N PRO A 736 -6.90 25.38 11.01
CA PRO A 736 -7.89 25.83 11.98
C PRO A 736 -9.24 25.15 11.71
N LEU A 737 -9.79 24.40 12.68
CA LEU A 737 -11.01 23.61 12.50
C LEU A 737 -12.19 24.47 11.99
N PRO A 738 -13.01 23.93 11.07
CA PRO A 738 -14.15 24.65 10.53
C PRO A 738 -15.29 24.67 11.55
N ASP A 739 -16.20 25.64 11.41
CA ASP A 739 -17.30 25.79 12.34
C ASP A 739 -18.20 24.55 12.36
N GLY A 740 -18.60 24.10 13.55
CA GLY A 740 -19.43 22.91 13.75
C GLY A 740 -18.68 21.59 13.96
N LEU A 741 -17.35 21.60 13.94
CA LEU A 741 -16.54 20.49 14.42
C LEU A 741 -15.90 20.84 15.76
N GLU A 742 -16.19 20.03 16.77
CA GLU A 742 -15.65 20.20 18.11
C GLU A 742 -14.64 19.09 18.44
N PRO A 743 -13.73 19.35 19.39
CA PRO A 743 -12.81 18.34 19.93
C PRO A 743 -13.57 17.13 20.50
N PRO A 744 -12.96 15.93 20.58
CA PRO A 744 -13.61 14.72 21.11
C PRO A 744 -14.19 14.91 22.52
N LYS A 745 -15.31 14.23 22.84
CA LYS A 745 -15.91 14.19 24.19
C LYS A 745 -15.27 13.06 25.03
N GLY A 746 -14.83 13.39 26.24
CA GLY A 746 -14.16 12.54 27.24
C GLY A 746 -13.93 13.35 28.53
N LEU A 747 -13.10 12.88 29.48
CA LEU A 747 -12.52 13.76 30.52
C LEU A 747 -11.51 14.69 29.84
N VAL A 748 -12.05 15.61 29.06
CA VAL A 748 -11.30 16.54 28.24
C VAL A 748 -10.98 17.72 29.13
N ILE A 749 -9.69 17.92 29.34
CA ILE A 749 -9.23 19.11 30.05
C ILE A 749 -9.18 20.21 29.01
N ALA A 750 -10.17 21.10 29.05
CA ALA A 750 -10.22 22.27 28.17
C ALA A 750 -9.41 23.42 28.77
N VAL A 751 -8.53 24.01 27.97
CA VAL A 751 -7.82 25.24 28.33
C VAL A 751 -8.73 26.41 27.99
N ARG A 752 -9.02 27.24 28.99
CA ARG A 752 -9.88 28.42 28.82
C ARG A 752 -9.05 29.70 28.80
N GLU A 753 -9.12 30.49 29.86
CA GLU A 753 -8.54 31.84 29.92
C GLU A 753 -7.11 31.86 30.49
N ARG A 754 -6.70 30.79 31.18
CA ARG A 754 -5.36 30.63 31.76
C ARG A 754 -4.77 29.27 31.40
N PRO A 755 -3.43 29.08 31.51
CA PRO A 755 -2.82 27.79 31.27
C PRO A 755 -3.36 26.71 32.22
N GLU A 756 -3.61 25.52 31.67
CA GLU A 756 -3.98 24.34 32.44
C GLU A 756 -2.80 23.38 32.52
N ILE A 757 -2.61 22.79 33.70
CA ILE A 757 -1.46 21.91 33.97
C ILE A 757 -1.98 20.58 34.49
N LEU A 758 -1.56 19.49 33.85
CA LEU A 758 -1.84 18.14 34.28
C LEU A 758 -0.53 17.34 34.41
N ARG A 759 -0.27 16.81 35.60
CA ARG A 759 0.79 15.82 35.81
C ARG A 759 0.20 14.44 35.56
N THR A 760 0.72 13.73 34.56
CA THR A 760 0.15 12.45 34.13
C THR A 760 1.12 11.66 33.26
N PHE A 761 0.70 10.45 32.87
CA PHE A 761 1.40 9.63 31.90
C PHE A 761 1.20 10.26 30.52
N MET A 762 2.29 10.69 29.90
CA MET A 762 2.24 11.38 28.61
C MET A 762 2.96 10.53 27.55
N PRO A 763 2.38 10.35 26.35
CA PRO A 763 3.04 9.60 25.28
C PRO A 763 4.34 10.30 24.92
N ASP A 764 5.44 9.58 24.76
CA ASP A 764 6.78 10.12 24.43
C ASP A 764 7.41 11.10 25.45
N ALA A 765 6.74 11.43 26.57
CA ALA A 765 7.31 12.21 27.68
C ALA A 765 7.45 11.40 28.98
N GLY A 766 6.94 10.16 28.99
CA GLY A 766 7.11 9.19 30.07
C GLY A 766 6.00 9.21 31.11
N SER A 767 6.18 8.43 32.18
CA SER A 767 5.24 8.29 33.29
C SER A 767 5.28 9.46 34.28
N LYS A 768 6.30 10.32 34.21
CA LYS A 768 6.38 11.58 34.99
C LYS A 768 6.30 12.79 34.05
N GLY A 769 5.28 12.77 33.18
CA GLY A 769 4.98 13.88 32.28
C GLY A 769 4.23 15.00 32.98
N ILE A 770 4.54 16.24 32.61
CA ILE A 770 3.81 17.45 32.99
C ILE A 770 3.33 18.10 31.70
N ALA A 771 2.03 17.99 31.44
CA ALA A 771 1.40 18.64 30.31
C ALA A 771 0.97 20.05 30.68
N VAL A 772 1.20 21.01 29.79
CA VAL A 772 0.78 22.40 29.95
C VAL A 772 0.02 22.82 28.71
N GLY A 773 -1.24 23.19 28.85
CA GLY A 773 -2.05 23.72 27.77
C GLY A 773 -2.21 25.21 27.92
N TYR A 774 -1.80 26.00 26.92
CA TYR A 774 -1.95 27.45 26.93
C TYR A 774 -3.21 27.90 26.17
N PRO A 775 -3.83 29.03 26.59
CA PRO A 775 -4.88 29.66 25.80
C PRO A 775 -4.39 29.94 24.37
N GLY A 776 -5.25 29.69 23.38
CA GLY A 776 -4.88 29.78 21.96
C GLY A 776 -4.35 28.48 21.36
N TYR A 777 -4.71 27.32 21.93
CA TYR A 777 -4.53 25.99 21.37
C TYR A 777 -3.08 25.48 21.25
N THR A 778 -2.10 26.10 21.89
CA THR A 778 -0.72 25.58 21.94
C THR A 778 -0.48 24.90 23.28
N SER A 779 0.08 23.69 23.24
CA SER A 779 0.35 22.89 24.43
C SER A 779 1.72 22.24 24.36
N ILE A 780 2.30 21.91 25.52
CA ILE A 780 3.60 21.24 25.64
C ILE A 780 3.54 20.06 26.60
N ALA A 781 4.47 19.13 26.44
CA ALA A 781 4.73 18.08 27.41
C ALA A 781 6.17 18.20 27.90
N PHE A 782 6.34 18.40 29.20
CA PHE A 782 7.61 18.38 29.90
C PHE A 782 7.82 17.01 30.55
N SER A 783 8.99 16.40 30.35
CA SER A 783 9.40 15.17 31.03
C SER A 783 10.18 15.53 32.28
N ALA A 784 9.63 15.23 33.45
CA ALA A 784 10.29 15.52 34.71
C ALA A 784 11.50 14.61 34.97
N ASP A 785 11.47 13.34 34.52
CA ASP A 785 12.64 12.45 34.68
C ASP A 785 13.84 12.91 33.87
N GLN A 786 13.59 13.37 32.64
CA GLN A 786 14.65 13.77 31.71
C GLN A 786 14.95 15.28 31.75
N CYS A 787 14.26 16.04 32.62
CA CYS A 787 14.35 17.49 32.75
C CYS A 787 14.31 18.23 31.40
N ARG A 788 13.26 17.98 30.59
CA ARG A 788 13.15 18.55 29.25
C ARG A 788 11.72 18.78 28.77
N THR A 789 11.50 19.81 27.97
CA THR A 789 10.34 19.88 27.10
C THR A 789 10.49 18.86 25.97
N ALA A 790 9.62 17.85 25.91
CA ALA A 790 9.71 16.72 24.99
C ALA A 790 9.12 17.04 23.61
N TYR A 791 7.95 17.68 23.57
CA TYR A 791 7.26 18.07 22.33
C TYR A 791 6.18 19.13 22.61
N ALA A 792 5.67 19.72 21.54
CA ALA A 792 4.56 20.65 21.54
C ALA A 792 3.52 20.29 20.47
N TRP A 793 2.25 20.56 20.75
CA TRP A 793 1.14 20.29 19.85
C TRP A 793 0.17 21.46 19.79
N ASN A 794 -0.54 21.55 18.67
CA ASN A 794 -1.60 22.53 18.45
C ASN A 794 -2.97 21.84 18.47
N GLY A 795 -4.00 22.59 18.82
CA GLY A 795 -5.36 22.08 18.97
C GLY A 795 -5.71 21.87 20.44
N ASN A 796 -6.54 20.87 20.70
CA ASN A 796 -7.09 20.68 22.04
C ASN A 796 -6.07 20.03 22.95
N PHE A 797 -6.16 20.36 24.23
CA PHE A 797 -5.14 20.00 25.21
C PHE A 797 -5.05 18.48 25.40
N LEU A 798 -5.91 17.88 26.23
CA LEU A 798 -5.81 16.45 26.54
C LEU A 798 -7.17 15.81 26.81
N ASP A 799 -7.31 14.56 26.39
CA ASP A 799 -8.31 13.63 26.92
C ASP A 799 -7.64 12.74 27.97
N ALA A 800 -8.03 12.99 29.21
CA ALA A 800 -7.52 12.31 30.38
C ALA A 800 -8.18 10.93 30.58
N SER A 801 -9.28 10.60 29.91
CA SER A 801 -10.05 9.36 30.15
C SER A 801 -9.21 8.07 30.25
N PRO A 802 -8.19 7.82 29.40
CA PRO A 802 -7.37 6.60 29.48
C PRO A 802 -6.60 6.44 30.79
N VAL A 803 -6.26 7.54 31.45
CA VAL A 803 -5.50 7.54 32.71
C VAL A 803 -6.40 7.11 33.88
N TRP A 804 -7.71 7.39 33.80
CA TRP A 804 -8.68 7.09 34.87
C TRP A 804 -9.52 5.83 34.62
N ALA A 805 -9.56 5.30 33.38
CA ALA A 805 -10.31 4.09 33.05
C ALA A 805 -9.57 2.79 33.48
N ASN A 806 -10.32 1.74 33.83
CA ASN A 806 -9.84 0.35 34.05
C ASN A 806 -8.50 0.23 34.81
N ARG A 807 -8.51 0.63 36.10
CA ARG A 807 -7.35 0.62 37.04
C ARG A 807 -6.19 1.57 36.69
N GLY A 808 -6.30 2.38 35.63
CA GLY A 808 -5.26 3.33 35.23
C GLY A 808 -4.00 2.63 34.68
N GLY A 809 -3.19 3.36 33.92
CA GLY A 809 -1.93 2.82 33.36
C GLY A 809 -1.66 3.19 31.91
N ALA A 810 -2.66 3.66 31.17
CA ALA A 810 -2.46 4.17 29.80
C ALA A 810 -2.13 5.66 29.81
N PRO A 811 -1.23 6.15 28.93
CA PRO A 811 -0.99 7.58 28.76
C PRO A 811 -2.25 8.36 28.37
N ALA A 812 -2.32 9.62 28.78
CA ALA A 812 -3.34 10.56 28.31
C ALA A 812 -3.27 10.71 26.79
N LYS A 813 -4.43 10.95 26.17
CA LYS A 813 -4.53 11.09 24.73
C LYS A 813 -4.41 12.56 24.33
N LEU A 814 -3.46 12.87 23.46
CA LEU A 814 -3.39 14.19 22.81
C LEU A 814 -4.62 14.38 21.93
N LEU A 815 -5.24 15.56 22.03
CA LEU A 815 -6.39 15.94 21.21
C LEU A 815 -6.03 16.94 20.11
N GLY A 816 -4.74 17.05 19.81
CA GLY A 816 -4.19 17.95 18.82
C GLY A 816 -2.91 17.38 18.20
N GLN A 817 -2.46 17.98 17.10
CA GLN A 817 -1.33 17.47 16.33
C GLN A 817 -0.01 18.01 16.87
N LYS A 818 0.96 17.12 17.11
CA LYS A 818 2.34 17.53 17.42
C LYS A 818 2.89 18.35 16.25
N PHE A 819 3.26 19.60 16.50
CA PHE A 819 3.92 20.46 15.52
C PHE A 819 5.43 20.48 15.69
N TRP A 820 5.92 20.14 16.89
CA TRP A 820 7.34 20.10 17.20
C TRP A 820 7.65 18.98 18.19
N THR A 821 8.76 18.28 17.96
CA THR A 821 9.31 17.26 18.87
C THR A 821 10.78 17.57 19.07
N ALA A 822 11.23 17.65 20.32
CA ALA A 822 12.65 17.88 20.62
C ALA A 822 13.49 16.63 20.31
N PRO A 823 14.77 16.80 19.90
CA PRO A 823 15.73 15.69 19.79
C PRO A 823 15.78 14.84 21.06
N GLY A 824 16.01 13.54 20.98
CA GLY A 824 16.08 12.63 22.15
C GLY A 824 17.17 13.01 23.17
N GLY A 825 16.99 12.66 24.44
CA GLY A 825 17.93 12.96 25.54
C GLY A 825 17.78 14.35 26.18
N HIS A 826 18.50 14.60 27.28
CA HIS A 826 18.50 15.88 27.99
C HIS A 826 19.23 16.98 27.16
N PRO A 827 18.65 18.19 27.00
CA PRO A 827 19.12 19.18 26.01
C PRO A 827 20.30 20.05 26.46
N TRP A 828 20.57 20.16 27.76
CA TRP A 828 21.72 20.93 28.25
C TRP A 828 22.95 20.06 28.41
N GLY A 829 24.15 20.60 28.20
CA GLY A 829 25.37 19.88 28.52
C GLY A 829 26.51 20.82 28.92
N LEU A 830 27.41 20.29 29.73
CA LEU A 830 28.60 21.00 30.23
C LEU A 830 29.86 20.25 29.80
N THR A 831 30.83 20.96 29.21
CA THR A 831 32.14 20.38 28.90
C THR A 831 33.28 21.26 29.39
N ALA A 832 34.37 20.64 29.85
CA ALA A 832 35.59 21.36 30.19
C ALA A 832 36.37 21.82 28.93
N ASN A 833 36.18 21.12 27.80
CA ASN A 833 36.75 21.52 26.52
C ASN A 833 35.72 22.32 25.72
N SER A 834 35.91 23.64 25.65
CA SER A 834 34.97 24.56 24.98
C SER A 834 34.87 24.40 23.46
N ARG A 835 35.68 23.53 22.83
CA ARG A 835 35.60 23.24 21.39
C ARG A 835 34.69 22.07 21.05
N ILE A 836 34.44 21.17 21.99
CA ILE A 836 33.75 19.90 21.75
C ILE A 836 32.42 19.91 22.50
N PRO A 837 31.27 19.84 21.81
CA PRO A 837 29.99 19.66 22.47
C PRO A 837 29.88 18.24 23.05
N PRO A 838 29.04 18.03 24.07
CA PRO A 838 28.76 16.69 24.56
C PRO A 838 28.12 15.79 23.49
N ASP A 839 28.27 14.48 23.65
CA ASP A 839 27.51 13.52 22.85
C ASP A 839 26.07 13.42 23.33
N PHE A 840 25.23 14.33 22.82
CA PHE A 840 23.81 14.35 23.15
C PHE A 840 23.06 13.08 22.74
N LEU A 841 23.51 12.36 21.71
CA LEU A 841 22.83 11.16 21.21
C LEU A 841 23.10 9.95 22.11
N ALA A 842 24.28 9.85 22.72
CA ALA A 842 24.58 8.82 23.71
C ALA A 842 23.65 8.87 24.92
N ARG A 843 23.11 10.05 25.26
CA ARG A 843 22.23 10.27 26.41
C ARG A 843 20.83 9.69 26.23
N VAL A 844 20.41 9.41 24.99
CA VAL A 844 19.07 8.89 24.67
C VAL A 844 18.77 7.57 25.38
N ASN A 845 19.79 6.77 25.67
CA ASN A 845 19.65 5.47 26.32
C ASN A 845 20.36 5.40 27.68
N ASN A 846 20.70 6.54 28.27
CA ASN A 846 21.46 6.59 29.52
C ASN A 846 20.54 6.86 30.73
N PRO A 847 20.41 5.92 31.68
CA PRO A 847 19.59 6.10 32.89
C PRO A 847 19.96 7.31 33.75
N ALA A 848 21.23 7.74 33.77
CA ALA A 848 21.67 8.92 34.51
C ALA A 848 20.95 10.21 34.05
N PHE A 849 20.43 10.23 32.83
CA PHE A 849 19.68 11.34 32.25
C PHE A 849 18.16 11.09 32.24
N GLY A 850 17.67 10.22 33.12
CA GLY A 850 16.23 9.99 33.33
C GLY A 850 15.58 8.98 32.38
N GLN A 851 16.37 8.12 31.72
CA GLN A 851 15.82 7.07 30.86
C GLN A 851 15.34 5.85 31.66
N PRO A 852 14.14 5.31 31.39
CA PRO A 852 13.65 4.13 32.07
C PRO A 852 14.42 2.87 31.66
N LEU A 853 14.71 2.00 32.63
CA LEU A 853 15.32 0.70 32.38
C LEU A 853 14.30 -0.31 31.84
N PRO A 854 14.73 -1.32 31.05
CA PRO A 854 13.87 -2.43 30.65
C PRO A 854 13.26 -3.13 31.88
N LEU A 855 11.97 -3.46 31.80
CA LEU A 855 11.24 -4.14 32.87
C LEU A 855 11.43 -5.66 32.88
N ASP A 856 11.99 -6.25 31.82
CA ASP A 856 12.25 -7.68 31.71
C ASP A 856 13.68 -7.96 31.17
N PRO A 857 14.61 -8.51 31.99
CA PRO A 857 14.44 -8.71 33.44
C PRO A 857 14.38 -7.36 34.17
N PRO A 858 13.74 -7.26 35.34
CA PRO A 858 13.66 -6.01 36.10
C PRO A 858 15.06 -5.55 36.52
N ARG A 859 15.41 -4.31 36.18
CA ARG A 859 16.69 -3.69 36.52
C ARG A 859 16.46 -2.40 37.31
N VAL A 860 17.32 -2.15 38.29
CA VAL A 860 17.39 -0.88 39.04
C VAL A 860 18.70 -0.19 38.69
N TYR A 861 18.65 1.11 38.43
CA TYR A 861 19.85 1.91 38.24
C TYR A 861 20.34 2.37 39.61
N ASP A 862 21.58 2.03 39.96
CA ASP A 862 22.24 2.34 41.22
C ASP A 862 23.38 3.35 41.07
N GLY A 863 23.58 3.91 39.87
CA GLY A 863 24.56 4.95 39.60
C GLY A 863 24.06 6.36 39.91
N PRO A 864 24.97 7.37 39.88
CA PRO A 864 24.62 8.76 40.12
C PRO A 864 23.70 9.31 39.01
N MET A 865 22.69 10.07 39.41
CA MET A 865 21.83 10.80 38.48
C MET A 865 22.53 12.07 38.03
N ALA A 866 22.63 12.28 36.71
CA ALA A 866 23.19 13.50 36.14
C ALA A 866 22.19 14.64 36.10
N VAL A 867 20.88 14.33 36.03
CA VAL A 867 19.81 15.33 36.01
C VAL A 867 18.87 15.15 37.20
N GLN A 868 18.41 16.26 37.75
CA GLN A 868 17.45 16.25 38.83
C GLN A 868 16.43 17.38 38.64
N PHE A 869 15.15 17.04 38.83
CA PHE A 869 14.04 17.96 38.70
C PHE A 869 13.64 18.50 40.07
N ASP A 870 13.75 19.82 40.26
CA ASP A 870 13.48 20.48 41.54
C ASP A 870 12.00 20.84 41.71
N GLY A 871 11.25 20.89 40.60
CA GLY A 871 9.83 21.20 40.57
C GLY A 871 9.49 22.35 39.61
N TYR A 872 8.30 22.92 39.75
CA TYR A 872 7.88 24.11 39.00
C TYR A 872 7.15 25.10 39.89
N SER A 873 7.20 26.38 39.53
CA SER A 873 6.34 27.43 40.11
C SER A 873 5.41 28.00 39.05
N LEU A 874 4.28 28.56 39.48
CA LEU A 874 3.35 29.27 38.59
C LEU A 874 3.46 30.77 38.83
N ASP A 875 3.50 31.56 37.76
CA ASP A 875 3.32 33.01 37.87
C ASP A 875 1.84 33.37 38.11
N LYS A 876 1.55 34.67 38.27
CA LYS A 876 0.19 35.19 38.49
C LYS A 876 -0.81 34.85 37.37
N ASP A 877 -0.31 34.57 36.16
CA ASP A 877 -1.12 34.24 34.98
C ASP A 877 -1.22 32.71 34.80
N GLY A 878 -0.66 31.92 35.72
CA GLY A 878 -0.67 30.46 35.71
C GLY A 878 0.40 29.84 34.82
N LYS A 879 1.37 30.60 34.30
CA LYS A 879 2.45 30.06 33.45
C LYS A 879 3.49 29.34 34.30
N PRO A 880 3.88 28.11 33.94
CA PRO A 880 4.87 27.36 34.69
C PRO A 880 6.30 27.76 34.34
N THR A 881 7.14 27.85 35.38
CA THR A 881 8.59 27.85 35.28
C THR A 881 9.12 26.55 35.87
N PHE A 882 9.67 25.67 35.04
CA PHE A 882 10.29 24.42 35.43
C PHE A 882 11.72 24.66 35.92
N ARG A 883 12.10 24.10 37.06
CA ARG A 883 13.45 24.18 37.63
C ARG A 883 14.09 22.82 37.73
N TYR A 884 15.33 22.73 37.30
CA TYR A 884 16.12 21.52 37.32
C TYR A 884 17.60 21.85 37.25
N HIS A 885 18.44 20.89 37.62
CA HIS A 885 19.88 21.01 37.52
C HIS A 885 20.52 19.82 36.82
N LEU A 886 21.73 20.06 36.31
CA LEU A 886 22.58 19.10 35.62
C LEU A 886 23.95 19.06 36.30
N ASP A 887 24.34 17.89 36.80
CA ASP A 887 25.73 17.55 37.14
C ASP A 887 26.19 16.34 36.32
N GLU A 888 26.68 16.62 35.11
CA GLU A 888 27.23 15.60 34.21
C GLU A 888 28.73 15.35 34.45
N THR A 889 29.37 16.20 35.24
CA THR A 889 30.83 16.19 35.40
C THR A 889 31.27 15.37 36.60
N GLY A 890 30.37 15.12 37.56
CA GLY A 890 30.65 14.40 38.80
C GLY A 890 31.67 15.10 39.69
N ARG A 891 31.84 16.42 39.51
CA ARG A 891 32.81 17.28 40.23
C ARG A 891 32.12 18.47 40.91
N ASP A 892 30.85 18.31 41.30
CA ASP A 892 30.01 19.35 41.89
C ASP A 892 29.87 20.60 40.99
N ALA A 893 30.12 20.48 39.68
CA ALA A 893 29.91 21.55 38.72
C ALA A 893 28.48 21.49 38.17
N VAL A 894 27.58 22.11 38.93
CA VAL A 894 26.13 22.09 38.70
C VAL A 894 25.72 23.23 37.77
N LEU A 895 24.95 22.92 36.72
CA LEU A 895 24.22 23.89 35.91
C LEU A 895 22.77 23.96 36.41
N ASP A 896 22.39 25.08 37.00
CA ASP A 896 21.00 25.36 37.37
C ASP A 896 20.22 25.95 36.20
N VAL A 897 19.00 25.49 35.96
CA VAL A 897 18.15 25.96 34.86
C VAL A 897 16.72 26.21 35.33
N ALA A 898 16.19 27.38 34.96
CA ALA A 898 14.78 27.71 34.98
C ALA A 898 14.26 27.87 33.53
N GLU A 899 13.30 27.04 33.12
CA GLU A 899 12.67 27.06 31.80
C GLU A 899 11.21 27.52 31.90
N THR A 900 10.85 28.60 31.21
CA THR A 900 9.48 29.12 31.10
C THR A 900 9.01 29.07 29.64
N PRO A 901 8.19 28.08 29.26
CA PRO A 901 7.61 27.98 27.92
C PRO A 901 6.40 28.91 27.73
N PHE A 902 6.14 29.35 26.49
CA PHE A 902 4.96 30.15 26.14
C PHE A 902 4.64 30.08 24.64
N PRO A 903 3.37 30.24 24.22
CA PRO A 903 3.00 30.18 22.80
C PRO A 903 3.44 31.44 22.03
N LEU A 904 3.87 31.25 20.77
CA LEU A 904 4.12 32.35 19.85
C LEU A 904 2.86 32.61 19.00
N LYS A 905 2.48 33.88 18.83
CA LYS A 905 1.29 34.27 18.06
C LYS A 905 1.67 34.46 16.59
N THR A 906 1.36 33.50 15.73
CA THR A 906 1.37 33.69 14.26
C THR A 906 0.11 33.11 13.63
N LEU A 907 -0.29 33.63 12.46
CA LEU A 907 -1.53 33.23 11.79
C LEU A 907 -1.42 31.93 10.96
N PHE A 908 -0.20 31.54 10.58
CA PHE A 908 0.03 30.49 9.59
C PHE A 908 0.98 29.36 10.07
N ALA A 909 1.67 29.54 11.20
CA ALA A 909 2.58 28.54 11.77
C ALA A 909 2.48 28.46 13.30
N PRO A 910 2.21 27.29 13.89
CA PRO A 910 2.29 27.15 15.34
C PRO A 910 3.74 27.36 15.81
N GLY A 911 3.91 28.07 16.94
CA GLY A 911 5.22 28.36 17.50
C GLY A 911 5.26 28.31 19.03
N LEU A 912 6.46 28.07 19.55
CA LEU A 912 6.76 27.94 20.97
C LEU A 912 7.99 28.79 21.32
N GLY A 913 7.84 29.68 22.28
CA GLY A 913 8.96 30.35 22.95
C GLY A 913 9.35 29.57 24.19
N ARG A 914 10.65 29.40 24.43
CA ARG A 914 11.20 28.79 25.65
C ARG A 914 12.20 29.75 26.26
N LYS A 915 11.80 30.48 27.31
CA LYS A 915 12.70 31.37 28.05
C LYS A 915 13.53 30.54 29.03
N PHE A 916 14.84 30.68 28.97
CA PHE A 916 15.79 30.07 29.89
C PHE A 916 16.44 31.14 30.75
N GLU A 917 16.58 30.85 32.03
CA GLU A 917 17.47 31.52 32.97
C GLU A 917 18.35 30.42 33.57
N ALA A 918 19.66 30.49 33.38
CA ALA A 918 20.59 29.46 33.82
C ALA A 918 21.82 30.03 34.54
N THR A 919 22.33 29.28 35.50
CA THR A 919 23.58 29.59 36.21
C THR A 919 24.62 28.57 35.79
N VAL A 920 25.59 29.00 34.98
CA VAL A 920 26.66 28.14 34.43
C VAL A 920 27.86 28.17 35.37
N PRO A 921 28.40 27.01 35.79
CA PRO A 921 29.57 26.97 36.66
C PRO A 921 30.83 27.46 35.94
N GLY A 922 31.70 28.15 36.66
CA GLY A 922 32.95 28.69 36.10
C GLY A 922 33.89 27.60 35.58
N GLY A 923 34.56 27.85 34.45
CA GLY A 923 35.51 26.91 33.85
C GLY A 923 34.86 25.79 33.03
N PHE A 924 33.56 25.88 32.77
CA PHE A 924 32.82 24.96 31.89
C PHE A 924 32.12 25.70 30.76
N GLN A 925 32.03 25.02 29.61
CA GLN A 925 31.29 25.47 28.45
C GLN A 925 29.87 24.90 28.47
N ALA A 926 28.87 25.78 28.49
CA ALA A 926 27.47 25.39 28.36
C ALA A 926 27.05 25.24 26.88
N TRP A 927 26.35 24.16 26.59
CA TRP A 927 25.79 23.81 25.29
C TRP A 927 24.30 23.50 25.43
N PHE A 928 23.50 23.88 24.43
CA PHE A 928 22.08 23.59 24.39
C PHE A 928 21.68 22.99 23.03
N LEU A 929 21.16 21.77 23.04
CA LEU A 929 20.63 21.11 21.85
C LEU A 929 19.26 21.70 21.49
N ALA A 930 19.22 22.54 20.44
CA ALA A 930 18.03 23.28 20.05
C ALA A 930 17.17 22.54 19.02
N GLY A 931 17.75 21.69 18.18
CA GLY A 931 17.00 20.93 17.17
C GLY A 931 17.85 19.95 16.37
N SER A 932 17.18 19.19 15.51
CA SER A 932 17.80 18.26 14.57
C SER A 932 17.07 18.28 13.23
N THR A 933 17.77 17.89 12.16
CA THR A 933 17.25 17.79 10.80
C THR A 933 17.94 16.65 10.06
N ASN A 934 17.30 16.08 9.05
CA ASN A 934 17.91 15.09 8.15
C ASN A 934 18.48 15.71 6.86
N LYS A 935 18.31 17.02 6.65
CA LYS A 935 18.83 17.77 5.51
C LYS A 935 19.78 18.87 6.00
N GLU A 936 20.49 19.51 5.08
CA GLU A 936 21.40 20.60 5.44
C GLU A 936 20.64 21.79 6.04
N PRO A 937 21.06 22.31 7.22
CA PRO A 937 20.44 23.47 7.83
C PRO A 937 20.73 24.75 7.04
N ARG A 938 19.81 25.70 7.06
CA ARG A 938 19.98 27.04 6.45
C ARG A 938 20.01 28.10 7.54
N VAL A 939 20.81 29.14 7.34
CA VAL A 939 20.91 30.27 8.29
C VAL A 939 20.56 31.55 7.56
N TYR A 940 19.75 32.39 8.19
CA TYR A 940 19.33 33.69 7.68
C TYR A 940 19.64 34.77 8.71
N ASP A 941 20.08 35.94 8.26
CA ASP A 941 20.23 37.11 9.12
C ASP A 941 18.87 37.77 9.43
N ALA A 942 18.89 38.82 10.25
CA ALA A 942 17.70 39.55 10.64
C ALA A 942 16.94 40.17 9.44
N ALA A 943 17.60 40.40 8.30
CA ALA A 943 16.99 40.93 7.08
C ALA A 943 16.48 39.81 6.13
N GLY A 944 16.52 38.55 6.58
CA GLY A 944 16.10 37.40 5.78
C GLY A 944 17.09 37.02 4.68
N LYS A 945 18.33 37.50 4.73
CA LYS A 945 19.38 37.13 3.77
C LYS A 945 20.14 35.90 4.25
N ALA A 946 20.38 34.96 3.34
CA ALA A 946 21.10 33.73 3.66
C ALA A 946 22.54 34.01 4.14
N VAL A 947 22.90 33.46 5.29
CA VAL A 947 24.26 33.43 5.84
C VAL A 947 24.90 32.12 5.43
N LYS A 948 26.04 32.21 4.73
CA LYS A 948 26.75 31.04 4.21
C LYS A 948 27.41 30.27 5.36
N ILE A 949 27.08 28.98 5.48
CA ILE A 949 27.80 28.01 6.30
C ILE A 949 28.64 27.11 5.39
N ASP A 950 29.82 26.68 5.84
CA ASP A 950 30.65 25.70 5.12
C ASP A 950 30.43 24.31 5.73
N PRO A 951 29.67 23.41 5.08
CA PRO A 951 29.37 22.09 5.61
C PRO A 951 30.60 21.16 5.65
N LYS A 952 31.71 21.53 4.98
CA LYS A 952 32.96 20.76 4.96
C LYS A 952 33.98 21.23 6.00
N ALA A 953 33.70 22.34 6.69
CA ALA A 953 34.57 22.82 7.74
C ALA A 953 34.63 21.83 8.91
N GLU A 954 35.80 21.68 9.53
CA GLU A 954 35.99 20.90 10.77
C GLU A 954 35.00 21.36 11.87
N THR A 955 34.72 22.66 11.90
CA THR A 955 33.72 23.28 12.78
C THR A 955 32.71 24.17 12.02
N VAL A 956 31.66 23.55 11.48
CA VAL A 956 30.48 24.25 10.94
C VAL A 956 29.77 25.08 12.02
N THR A 957 29.81 26.41 11.88
CA THR A 957 29.23 27.35 12.85
C THR A 957 28.58 28.56 12.16
N ALA A 958 27.70 29.27 12.88
CA ALA A 958 27.17 30.58 12.51
C ALA A 958 26.93 31.45 13.77
N PRO A 959 26.90 32.79 13.67
CA PRO A 959 26.47 33.63 14.79
C PRO A 959 25.05 33.24 15.24
N ALA A 960 24.80 33.16 16.55
CA ALA A 960 23.45 32.86 17.05
C ALA A 960 22.60 34.11 17.27
N VAL A 961 23.24 35.22 17.63
CA VAL A 961 22.58 36.51 17.84
C VAL A 961 22.25 37.14 16.49
N GLY A 962 20.99 37.53 16.29
CA GLY A 962 20.53 38.19 15.06
C GLY A 962 20.39 37.27 13.84
N THR A 963 20.40 35.95 14.05
CA THR A 963 20.17 34.96 12.98
C THR A 963 19.02 34.03 13.31
N ARG A 964 18.43 33.47 12.26
CA ARG A 964 17.42 32.42 12.31
C ARG A 964 17.93 31.18 11.59
N VAL A 965 17.73 30.03 12.21
CA VAL A 965 18.14 28.74 11.66
C VAL A 965 16.90 28.01 11.16
N VAL A 966 16.91 27.62 9.88
CA VAL A 966 15.87 26.78 9.29
C VAL A 966 16.39 25.35 9.25
N LEU A 967 15.67 24.46 9.92
CA LEU A 967 15.90 23.02 9.97
C LEU A 967 14.84 22.33 9.11
N PRO A 968 15.17 21.90 7.88
CA PRO A 968 14.21 21.20 7.05
C PRO A 968 13.80 19.85 7.66
N GLY A 969 12.56 19.44 7.50
CA GLY A 969 12.04 18.16 7.98
C GLY A 969 11.73 17.16 6.87
N ASP A 970 11.08 16.06 7.27
CA ASP A 970 10.51 15.08 6.35
C ASP A 970 9.39 15.69 5.50
N GLY A 971 9.35 15.29 4.22
CA GLY A 971 8.49 15.90 3.22
C GLY A 971 8.91 17.34 2.93
N ASP A 972 7.94 18.25 2.99
CA ASP A 972 8.06 19.66 2.64
C ASP A 972 7.83 20.54 3.87
N ARG A 973 8.21 20.12 5.08
CA ARG A 973 8.06 20.92 6.33
C ARG A 973 9.41 21.48 6.79
N ALA A 974 9.40 22.51 7.62
CA ALA A 974 10.61 23.03 8.25
C ALA A 974 10.35 23.54 9.68
N THR A 975 11.39 23.53 10.52
CA THR A 975 11.40 24.19 11.83
C THR A 975 12.33 25.38 11.78
N VAL A 976 11.83 26.56 12.14
CA VAL A 976 12.64 27.78 12.26
C VAL A 976 12.99 27.98 13.73
N LEU A 977 14.27 28.24 14.04
CA LEU A 977 14.79 28.49 15.37
C LEU A 977 15.42 29.88 15.45
N GLU A 978 15.21 30.56 16.57
CA GLU A 978 15.82 31.85 16.88
C GLU A 978 16.19 31.91 18.36
N ALA A 979 17.44 32.21 18.68
CA ALA A 979 17.93 32.38 20.06
C ALA A 979 17.85 33.85 20.47
N ALA A 980 16.64 34.35 20.66
CA ALA A 980 16.37 35.74 21.01
C ALA A 980 16.95 36.11 22.38
N GLY A 981 17.71 37.22 22.43
CA GLY A 981 18.34 37.69 23.67
C GLY A 981 19.51 36.82 24.16
N ALA A 982 20.03 35.90 23.34
CA ALA A 982 21.24 35.15 23.70
C ALA A 982 22.43 36.09 23.99
N PRO A 983 23.28 35.78 24.98
CA PRO A 983 24.45 36.59 25.30
C PRO A 983 25.36 36.84 24.08
N ALA A 984 25.94 38.03 24.00
CA ALA A 984 26.88 38.36 22.92
C ALA A 984 28.03 37.34 22.86
N GLY A 985 28.35 36.87 21.65
CA GLY A 985 29.32 35.78 21.44
C GLY A 985 28.72 34.37 21.39
N SER A 986 27.41 34.22 21.59
CA SER A 986 26.72 32.93 21.37
C SER A 986 26.77 32.52 19.89
N THR A 987 27.01 31.24 19.63
CA THR A 987 27.16 30.68 18.28
C THR A 987 26.30 29.43 18.08
N TRP A 988 25.74 29.27 16.88
CA TRP A 988 25.20 28.01 16.42
C TRP A 988 26.33 27.09 16.00
N ARG A 989 26.32 25.86 16.48
CA ARG A 989 27.20 24.77 16.07
C ARG A 989 26.34 23.70 15.39
N PHE A 990 26.68 23.39 14.14
CA PHE A 990 26.02 22.33 13.38
C PHE A 990 26.88 21.05 13.42
N VAL A 991 26.36 20.00 14.07
CA VAL A 991 27.08 18.74 14.27
C VAL A 991 26.49 17.67 13.34
N PRO A 992 27.27 17.14 12.37
CA PRO A 992 26.78 16.08 11.49
C PRO A 992 26.57 14.77 12.25
N ASN A 993 25.55 14.00 11.88
CA ASN A 993 25.26 12.68 12.46
C ASN A 993 24.81 11.67 11.38
N LYS A 994 24.56 10.41 11.76
CA LYS A 994 24.07 9.38 10.83
C LYS A 994 22.67 9.76 10.29
N GLY A 995 22.65 10.38 9.11
CA GLY A 995 21.43 10.74 8.39
C GLY A 995 20.95 12.18 8.61
N GLY A 996 21.79 13.09 9.12
CA GLY A 996 21.37 14.47 9.36
C GLY A 996 22.36 15.37 10.11
N TRP A 997 21.81 16.42 10.74
CA TRP A 997 22.53 17.45 11.50
C TRP A 997 21.82 17.76 12.83
N LEU A 998 22.61 18.08 13.85
CA LEU A 998 22.15 18.69 15.10
C LEU A 998 22.45 20.18 15.09
N ALA A 999 21.50 21.00 15.54
CA ALA A 999 21.70 22.42 15.80
C ALA A 999 21.89 22.63 17.30
N VAL A 1000 23.11 23.00 17.69
CA VAL A 1000 23.52 23.17 19.09
C VAL A 1000 23.87 24.65 19.32
N LEU A 1001 23.25 25.28 20.31
CA LEU A 1001 23.61 26.62 20.75
C LEU A 1001 24.79 26.52 21.73
N LYS A 1002 25.89 27.20 21.40
CA LYS A 1002 27.04 27.39 22.28
C LYS A 1002 26.93 28.77 22.92
N LEU A 1003 26.85 28.82 24.25
CA LEU A 1003 26.87 30.08 25.00
C LEU A 1003 28.32 30.60 25.15
N PRO A 1004 28.55 31.86 25.52
CA PRO A 1004 29.91 32.36 25.74
C PRO A 1004 30.60 31.61 26.88
N GLU A 1005 31.92 31.48 26.79
CA GLU A 1005 32.74 30.87 27.84
C GLU A 1005 32.94 31.86 29.00
N ALA A 1006 32.87 31.38 30.24
CA ALA A 1006 33.12 32.18 31.44
C ALA A 1006 34.09 31.47 32.39
N ARG A 1007 35.08 32.23 32.89
CA ARG A 1007 36.07 31.75 33.86
C ARG A 1007 35.52 31.66 35.29
N ALA A 1008 34.52 32.48 35.61
CA ALA A 1008 33.76 32.44 36.85
C ALA A 1008 32.32 32.01 36.56
N GLU A 1009 31.56 31.71 37.61
CA GLU A 1009 30.12 31.43 37.49
C GLU A 1009 29.40 32.55 36.72
N GLN A 1010 28.55 32.18 35.76
CA GLN A 1010 27.85 33.12 34.89
C GLN A 1010 26.35 32.84 34.88
N LYS A 1011 25.55 33.88 35.15
CA LYS A 1011 24.11 33.86 34.91
C LYS A 1011 23.82 34.27 33.46
N VAL A 1012 23.04 33.45 32.76
CA VAL A 1012 22.65 33.65 31.37
C VAL A 1012 21.14 33.59 31.24
N ALA A 1013 20.57 34.42 30.36
CA ALA A 1013 19.16 34.38 30.03
C ALA A 1013 18.96 34.55 28.52
N PHE A 1014 18.10 33.74 27.92
CA PHE A 1014 17.72 33.86 26.51
C PHE A 1014 16.37 33.18 26.25
N THR A 1015 15.77 33.44 25.10
CA THR A 1015 14.57 32.74 24.64
C THR A 1015 14.89 31.98 23.36
N LEU A 1016 14.61 30.67 23.35
CA LEU A 1016 14.56 29.92 22.10
C LEU A 1016 13.14 30.00 21.53
N ASN A 1017 12.96 30.81 20.49
CA ASN A 1017 11.75 30.81 19.69
C ASN A 1017 11.84 29.71 18.64
N LEU A 1018 10.77 28.95 18.47
CA LEU A 1018 10.65 27.96 17.41
C LEU A 1018 9.30 28.06 16.71
N TRP A 1019 9.30 27.97 15.39
CA TRP A 1019 8.09 27.91 14.56
C TRP A 1019 8.13 26.66 13.69
N ALA A 1020 7.05 25.90 13.69
CA ALA A 1020 6.89 24.76 12.80
C ALA A 1020 6.14 25.19 11.55
N LEU A 1021 6.86 25.35 10.45
CA LEU A 1021 6.28 25.71 9.17
C LEU A 1021 5.53 24.49 8.60
N PRO A 1022 4.25 24.64 8.25
CA PRO A 1022 3.48 23.57 7.63
C PRO A 1022 4.00 23.21 6.24
N LYS A 1023 4.69 24.17 5.59
CA LYS A 1023 5.42 23.99 4.35
C LYS A 1023 6.75 24.76 4.37
N ASP A 1024 7.83 24.17 3.86
CA ASP A 1024 9.14 24.79 3.65
C ASP A 1024 9.11 25.68 2.40
N ASP A 1025 8.37 26.79 2.52
CA ASP A 1025 8.04 27.69 1.42
C ASP A 1025 8.64 29.07 1.67
N GLU A 1026 9.35 29.61 0.67
CA GLU A 1026 9.99 30.93 0.75
C GLU A 1026 8.99 32.07 1.04
N GLY A 1027 7.73 31.94 0.60
CA GLY A 1027 6.68 32.91 0.92
C GLY A 1027 6.32 32.91 2.40
N LEU A 1028 6.19 31.71 3.00
CA LEU A 1028 5.93 31.55 4.44
C LEU A 1028 7.13 31.96 5.29
N LEU A 1029 8.35 31.69 4.82
CA LEU A 1029 9.58 32.16 5.47
C LEU A 1029 9.65 33.69 5.47
N LYS A 1030 9.37 34.34 4.34
CA LYS A 1030 9.35 35.79 4.24
C LYS A 1030 8.28 36.42 5.13
N GLU A 1031 7.07 35.84 5.18
CA GLU A 1031 6.00 36.31 6.06
C GLU A 1031 6.36 36.12 7.54
N LEU A 1032 7.04 35.03 7.90
CA LEU A 1032 7.51 34.77 9.27
C LEU A 1032 8.64 35.71 9.67
N PHE A 1033 9.53 36.05 8.74
CA PHE A 1033 10.66 36.91 9.03
C PHE A 1033 10.26 38.38 9.20
N GLY A 1034 9.08 38.77 8.70
CA GLY A 1034 8.63 40.15 8.63
C GLY A 1034 9.32 40.93 7.50
N PRO A 1035 8.85 42.15 7.19
CA PRO A 1035 9.61 43.11 6.40
C PRO A 1035 10.87 43.60 7.13
#